data_AF-A0A925VVC5-F1
#
_entry.id   AF-A0A925VVC5-F1
#
_cell.length_a   1.000
_cell.length_b   1.000
_cell.length_c   1.000
_cell.angle_alpha   90.00
_cell.angle_beta   90.00
_cell.angle_gamma   90.00
#
_symmetry.space_group_name_H-M   'P 1'
#
loop_
_entity.id
_entity.type
_entity.pdbx_description
1 polymer ?
#
loop_
_entity_poly.entity_id
_entity_poly.type
_entity_poly.pdbx_seq_one_letter_code
_entity_poly.pdbx_strand_id
1 'polypeptide(L)'
;MEQLETGTYEILRNRLQKSSADLRQRLDKLNTERKQVFGAVDTRLIGTGRITTDNNCVPWDMVPVGERFLFGFNVVLGLKAEPDLADVFGVYEYAGHDFRPLGLELVQHPQFVEEFRNLYRYYKHTQFVKFALLGAHLFMVFRIGKGSSDVKTFKWLLQGDTLTYLDNRSDHEYTFPPQHEFQWQRATRDMQRGGKHPHVSIEDKVFVETVGGDLTIKIEDNTANGQGILAEPVDNKDQSLDDSEIYFAVIGNLILLKIRPYQEPQYRYFIFNHKLQRAQRLDALAEACVLLPDGQGLIFPHGFYLQTGDNKLFDNGLREMLFEKRVASPNGEDFLYVFYNKDQGTHLLLSYNRIAQRVDNPIVCHGYALFGNGELCYFRADEEARKHHAVQIWQTPYTSPDFQLPVTSDSYLYKLGNKEIVRAMSEVQEVLTLTGKDDSYAGLYLDLIRQTTTLADAYHWLREPAAQALAEPLTEIRQTATAAVEEFEKVQRLRKSTAQQTQLVFQKADDLAGRIRRAAPDTVTGFVQLLGELRAVRGEVVSLKELRYVALPAVETQAATLETLGREVATQTVEFLLKPDALAPYATRVQAIEEAVALVQKTVEADQREQETAAVAQELELLIEVVGNLPIPDPTQTTAIIDNISVVYARFNQIRAALKRRRLALAGTEAQAQFTAQLKLLDQALTNYLDLADTPAKCDEYLTKLLVQLEDLEGRFPDFDQFLSQLAAKRELVYEAFESKKVALVAARNQRATALLQSAERLLKAVQTRLARLESVADINGCFAADLMVEKVRGTMEELRQLGDGVKADDVQSRLKTLREDAVRQLRDRADLYADGGQTLKFGSHAFTVNTQPLDLTVVLRDGDLHYHLTGTNFFQRIEDAALLAARPVWEQTVVSENADVYRAEFLAWRILQAAR
;
A
#
# COMPACT_ATOMS: atom_id res chain seq x y z
N MET A 1 6.07 -18.86 -33.14
CA MET A 1 5.54 -19.20 -31.81
C MET A 1 5.46 -17.97 -30.90
N GLU A 2 5.24 -16.76 -31.44
CA GLU A 2 5.19 -15.50 -30.64
C GLU A 2 3.76 -15.07 -30.26
N GLN A 3 2.73 -15.86 -30.58
CA GLN A 3 1.32 -15.48 -30.34
C GLN A 3 0.64 -16.21 -29.16
N LEU A 4 1.37 -17.04 -28.40
CA LEU A 4 0.82 -17.86 -27.31
C LEU A 4 1.23 -17.43 -25.90
N GLU A 5 1.91 -16.29 -25.73
CA GLU A 5 2.32 -15.76 -24.42
C GLU A 5 1.56 -14.49 -24.01
N THR A 6 0.36 -14.27 -24.53
CA THR A 6 -0.55 -13.21 -24.11
C THR A 6 -1.33 -13.65 -22.86
N GLY A 7 -0.69 -13.42 -21.71
CA GLY A 7 -1.11 -13.87 -20.38
C GLY A 7 -2.43 -13.28 -19.88
N THR A 8 -2.94 -13.85 -18.79
CA THR A 8 -4.16 -13.54 -18.02
C THR A 8 -4.60 -12.08 -18.03
N TYR A 9 -3.65 -11.14 -18.02
CA TYR A 9 -3.90 -9.70 -18.10
C TYR A 9 -4.68 -9.24 -19.34
N GLU A 10 -4.37 -9.73 -20.54
CA GLU A 10 -5.09 -9.32 -21.76
C GLU A 10 -6.53 -9.84 -21.77
N ILE A 11 -6.75 -11.02 -21.20
CA ILE A 11 -8.10 -11.59 -21.01
C ILE A 11 -8.92 -10.68 -20.09
N LEU A 12 -8.32 -10.19 -18.99
CA LEU A 12 -8.97 -9.24 -18.09
C LEU A 12 -9.26 -7.90 -18.77
N ARG A 13 -8.35 -7.38 -19.61
CA ARG A 13 -8.58 -6.14 -20.37
C ARG A 13 -9.74 -6.29 -21.36
N ASN A 14 -9.80 -7.39 -22.09
CA ASN A 14 -10.91 -7.69 -23.01
C ASN A 14 -12.25 -7.82 -22.27
N ARG A 15 -12.25 -8.45 -21.10
CA ARG A 15 -13.43 -8.56 -20.24
C ARG A 15 -13.90 -7.18 -19.77
N LEU A 16 -12.97 -6.32 -19.33
CA LEU A 16 -13.26 -4.95 -18.91
C LEU A 16 -13.89 -4.13 -20.05
N GLN A 17 -13.36 -4.24 -21.27
CA GLN A 17 -13.92 -3.57 -22.45
C GLN A 17 -15.33 -4.05 -22.77
N LYS A 18 -15.60 -5.36 -22.65
CA LYS A 18 -16.94 -5.93 -22.88
C LYS A 18 -17.95 -5.39 -21.87
N SER A 19 -17.63 -5.42 -20.56
CA SER A 19 -18.53 -4.89 -19.53
C SER A 19 -18.69 -3.36 -19.64
N SER A 20 -17.65 -2.65 -20.07
CA SER A 20 -17.74 -1.21 -20.38
C SER A 20 -18.67 -0.92 -21.56
N ALA A 21 -18.70 -1.77 -22.59
CA ALA A 21 -19.61 -1.61 -23.72
C ALA A 21 -21.08 -1.84 -23.32
N ASP A 22 -21.36 -2.87 -22.50
CA ASP A 22 -22.70 -3.11 -21.94
C ASP A 22 -23.14 -1.94 -21.04
N LEU A 23 -22.26 -1.48 -20.15
CA LEU A 23 -22.54 -0.32 -19.30
C LEU A 23 -22.91 0.92 -20.11
N ARG A 24 -22.16 1.22 -21.18
CA ARG A 24 -22.44 2.35 -22.07
C ARG A 24 -23.81 2.22 -22.73
N GLN A 25 -24.12 1.04 -23.27
CA GLN A 25 -25.40 0.80 -23.91
C GLN A 25 -26.59 1.00 -22.95
N ARG A 26 -26.47 0.53 -21.70
CA ARG A 26 -27.51 0.71 -20.67
C ARG A 26 -27.62 2.16 -20.21
N LEU A 27 -26.49 2.86 -20.05
CA LEU A 27 -26.46 4.28 -19.72
C LEU A 27 -27.15 5.13 -20.79
N ASP A 28 -26.90 4.86 -22.07
CA ASP A 28 -27.51 5.58 -23.19
C ASP A 28 -29.03 5.36 -23.25
N LYS A 29 -29.50 4.12 -22.98
CA LYS A 29 -30.92 3.81 -22.86
C LYS A 29 -31.56 4.55 -21.69
N LEU A 30 -30.93 4.54 -20.51
CA LEU A 30 -31.40 5.27 -19.34
C LEU A 30 -31.48 6.77 -19.62
N ASN A 31 -30.49 7.35 -20.32
CA ASN A 31 -30.53 8.76 -20.71
C ASN A 31 -31.72 9.06 -21.62
N THR A 32 -31.97 8.18 -22.59
CA THR A 32 -33.07 8.34 -23.55
C THR A 32 -34.43 8.32 -22.84
N GLU A 33 -34.64 7.36 -21.94
CA GLU A 33 -35.87 7.25 -21.14
C GLU A 33 -36.03 8.43 -20.17
N ARG A 34 -34.94 8.85 -19.52
CA ARG A 34 -34.91 10.04 -18.65
C ARG A 34 -35.36 11.29 -19.41
N LYS A 35 -34.80 11.52 -20.60
CA LYS A 35 -35.17 12.66 -21.46
C LYS A 35 -36.63 12.63 -21.89
N GLN A 36 -37.22 11.45 -22.09
CA GLN A 36 -38.65 11.30 -22.37
C GLN A 36 -39.53 11.64 -21.15
N VAL A 37 -39.10 11.26 -19.94
CA VAL A 37 -39.86 11.48 -18.70
C VAL A 37 -39.81 12.93 -18.21
N PHE A 38 -38.64 13.56 -18.28
CA PHE A 38 -38.41 14.91 -17.71
C PHE A 38 -38.42 16.03 -18.76
N GLY A 39 -38.55 15.68 -20.03
CA GLY A 39 -38.31 16.60 -21.14
C GLY A 39 -36.82 16.86 -21.37
N ALA A 40 -36.47 17.14 -22.62
CA ALA A 40 -35.12 17.57 -22.99
C ALA A 40 -35.22 18.74 -23.96
N VAL A 41 -34.36 19.74 -23.75
CA VAL A 41 -34.26 20.91 -24.61
C VAL A 41 -32.85 20.91 -25.19
N ASP A 42 -32.73 20.47 -26.43
CA ASP A 42 -31.44 20.45 -27.11
C ASP A 42 -31.06 21.85 -27.60
N THR A 43 -29.77 22.17 -27.50
CA THR A 43 -29.24 23.44 -28.01
C THR A 43 -29.26 23.44 -29.54
N ARG A 44 -30.05 24.33 -30.15
CA ARG A 44 -30.13 24.45 -31.61
C ARG A 44 -30.48 25.86 -32.07
N LEU A 45 -29.96 26.26 -33.23
CA LEU A 45 -30.37 27.50 -33.90
C LEU A 45 -31.82 27.36 -34.37
N ILE A 46 -32.71 28.23 -33.89
CA ILE A 46 -34.13 28.24 -34.26
C ILE A 46 -34.49 29.41 -35.20
N GLY A 47 -33.65 30.45 -35.26
CA GLY A 47 -33.88 31.58 -36.15
C GLY A 47 -32.74 32.59 -36.19
N THR A 48 -32.87 33.57 -37.06
CA THR A 48 -32.01 34.76 -37.09
C THR A 48 -32.91 35.97 -37.29
N GLY A 49 -32.91 36.87 -36.32
CA GLY A 49 -33.62 38.14 -36.38
C GLY A 49 -32.67 39.30 -36.72
N ARG A 50 -33.22 40.50 -36.78
CA ARG A 50 -32.45 41.72 -37.06
C ARG A 50 -32.90 42.85 -36.15
N ILE A 51 -31.96 43.45 -35.45
CA ILE A 51 -32.15 44.70 -34.72
C ILE A 51 -31.77 45.84 -35.67
N THR A 52 -32.62 46.86 -35.77
CA THR A 52 -32.35 48.06 -36.56
C THR A 52 -32.34 49.29 -35.66
N THR A 53 -31.27 50.08 -35.73
CA THR A 53 -31.08 51.34 -35.04
C THR A 53 -31.26 52.52 -35.99
N ASP A 54 -31.56 53.71 -35.46
CA ASP A 54 -31.80 54.92 -36.27
C ASP A 54 -30.51 55.41 -36.95
N ASN A 55 -29.38 55.30 -36.26
CA ASN A 55 -28.07 55.77 -36.67
C ASN A 55 -27.07 54.61 -36.80
N ASN A 56 -25.99 54.80 -37.57
CA ASN A 56 -24.90 53.85 -37.60
C ASN A 56 -24.26 53.78 -36.21
N CYS A 57 -24.25 52.59 -35.61
CA CYS A 57 -23.70 52.38 -34.29
C CYS A 57 -22.85 51.12 -34.21
N VAL A 58 -22.03 51.05 -33.17
CA VAL A 58 -21.33 49.84 -32.76
C VAL A 58 -22.06 49.29 -31.54
N PRO A 59 -22.72 48.11 -31.63
CA PRO A 59 -23.43 47.53 -30.51
C PRO A 59 -22.45 46.89 -29.52
N TRP A 60 -22.76 47.03 -28.24
CA TRP A 60 -21.87 46.61 -27.15
C TRP A 60 -22.49 45.57 -26.23
N ASP A 61 -23.79 45.65 -25.93
CA ASP A 61 -24.42 44.66 -25.07
C ASP A 61 -25.95 44.64 -25.25
N MET A 62 -26.60 43.62 -24.71
CA MET A 62 -28.05 43.56 -24.56
C MET A 62 -28.46 42.91 -23.23
N VAL A 63 -29.64 43.23 -22.72
CA VAL A 63 -30.16 42.59 -21.51
C VAL A 63 -31.69 42.46 -21.55
N PRO A 64 -32.25 41.29 -21.20
CA PRO A 64 -33.69 41.11 -21.14
C PRO A 64 -34.30 41.83 -19.91
N VAL A 65 -35.48 42.37 -20.10
CA VAL A 65 -36.34 43.01 -19.08
C VAL A 65 -37.77 42.52 -19.35
N GLY A 66 -38.11 41.38 -18.76
CA GLY A 66 -39.35 40.68 -19.10
C GLY A 66 -39.34 40.14 -20.53
N GLU A 67 -40.40 40.41 -21.28
CA GLU A 67 -40.54 40.11 -22.72
C GLU A 67 -39.87 41.15 -23.63
N ARG A 68 -39.31 42.22 -23.05
CA ARG A 68 -38.55 43.26 -23.75
C ARG A 68 -37.07 43.04 -23.51
N PHE A 69 -36.23 43.70 -24.28
CA PHE A 69 -34.82 43.81 -23.95
C PHE A 69 -34.28 45.19 -24.30
N LEU A 70 -33.25 45.58 -23.56
CA LEU A 70 -32.45 46.76 -23.81
C LEU A 70 -31.27 46.39 -24.71
N PHE A 71 -31.04 47.21 -25.72
CA PHE A 71 -29.93 47.11 -26.63
C PHE A 71 -29.04 48.34 -26.45
N GLY A 72 -27.77 48.11 -26.09
CA GLY A 72 -26.82 49.16 -25.77
C GLY A 72 -25.75 49.24 -26.86
N PHE A 73 -25.51 50.45 -27.34
CA PHE A 73 -24.62 50.72 -28.46
C PHE A 73 -23.97 52.09 -28.32
N ASN A 74 -23.00 52.38 -29.19
CA ASN A 74 -22.39 53.70 -29.28
C ASN A 74 -22.50 54.21 -30.73
N VAL A 75 -23.16 55.36 -30.91
CA VAL A 75 -23.26 56.04 -32.22
C VAL A 75 -22.00 56.86 -32.50
N VAL A 76 -21.55 56.86 -33.75
CA VAL A 76 -20.51 57.79 -34.21
C VAL A 76 -21.14 59.17 -34.42
N LEU A 77 -20.96 60.08 -33.47
CA LEU A 77 -21.52 61.43 -33.53
C LEU A 77 -20.82 62.27 -34.61
N GLY A 78 -21.56 62.67 -35.65
CA GLY A 78 -21.06 63.52 -36.73
C GLY A 78 -21.15 65.02 -36.43
N LEU A 79 -22.37 65.57 -36.33
CA LEU A 79 -22.63 67.01 -36.19
C LEU A 79 -23.27 67.39 -34.83
N LYS A 80 -23.53 66.41 -33.97
CA LYS A 80 -24.24 66.60 -32.70
C LYS A 80 -23.22 66.75 -31.56
N ALA A 81 -23.40 67.77 -30.71
CA ALA A 81 -22.43 68.13 -29.66
C ALA A 81 -22.52 67.26 -28.39
N GLU A 82 -23.71 66.77 -28.04
CA GLU A 82 -23.94 65.88 -26.89
C GLU A 82 -24.87 64.72 -27.35
N PRO A 83 -24.57 63.45 -26.99
CA PRO A 83 -25.45 62.32 -27.30
C PRO A 83 -26.72 62.36 -26.46
N ASP A 84 -27.85 61.99 -27.08
CA ASP A 84 -29.11 61.74 -26.38
C ASP A 84 -29.23 60.26 -26.00
N LEU A 85 -30.24 59.93 -25.19
CA LEU A 85 -30.48 58.56 -24.73
C LEU A 85 -30.66 57.55 -25.88
N ALA A 86 -31.30 57.98 -26.98
CA ALA A 86 -31.49 57.17 -28.20
C ALA A 86 -30.21 56.93 -29.01
N ASP A 87 -29.14 57.67 -28.72
CA ASP A 87 -27.82 57.46 -29.34
C ASP A 87 -27.01 56.37 -28.62
N VAL A 88 -27.52 55.84 -27.50
CA VAL A 88 -26.85 54.84 -26.65
C VAL A 88 -27.71 53.62 -26.38
N PHE A 89 -29.03 53.79 -26.29
CA PHE A 89 -29.97 52.73 -25.96
C PHE A 89 -31.09 52.61 -26.99
N GLY A 90 -31.52 51.36 -27.23
CA GLY A 90 -32.76 51.02 -27.89
C GLY A 90 -33.53 50.01 -27.05
N VAL A 91 -34.86 50.14 -27.02
CA VAL A 91 -35.76 49.17 -26.38
C VAL A 91 -36.47 48.41 -27.47
N TYR A 92 -36.55 47.09 -27.34
CA TYR A 92 -37.21 46.24 -28.31
C TYR A 92 -38.10 45.22 -27.59
N GLU A 93 -39.25 44.92 -28.18
CA GLU A 93 -40.08 43.76 -27.83
C GLU A 93 -39.54 42.54 -28.59
N TYR A 94 -39.38 41.42 -27.90
CA TYR A 94 -39.01 40.15 -28.50
C TYR A 94 -40.24 39.25 -28.58
N ALA A 95 -40.78 39.06 -29.78
CA ALA A 95 -41.99 38.28 -30.01
C ALA A 95 -41.95 37.55 -31.36
N GLY A 96 -42.26 36.25 -31.37
CA GLY A 96 -42.31 35.46 -32.59
C GLY A 96 -40.96 35.35 -33.32
N HIS A 97 -39.85 35.32 -32.56
CA HIS A 97 -38.47 35.32 -33.06
C HIS A 97 -38.11 36.56 -33.88
N ASP A 98 -38.80 37.69 -33.65
CA ASP A 98 -38.53 38.98 -34.29
C ASP A 98 -38.34 40.09 -33.23
N PHE A 99 -37.69 41.18 -33.62
CA PHE A 99 -37.28 42.27 -32.74
C PHE A 99 -37.96 43.58 -33.15
N ARG A 100 -38.98 43.99 -32.39
CA ARG A 100 -39.78 45.17 -32.71
C ARG A 100 -39.34 46.38 -31.88
N PRO A 101 -38.95 47.51 -32.50
CA PRO A 101 -38.52 48.68 -31.74
C PRO A 101 -39.67 49.29 -30.94
N LEU A 102 -39.38 49.66 -29.70
CA LEU A 102 -40.25 50.40 -28.79
C LEU A 102 -39.62 51.76 -28.45
N GLY A 103 -40.38 52.63 -27.79
CA GLY A 103 -39.85 53.87 -27.22
C GLY A 103 -38.95 53.61 -26.00
N LEU A 104 -38.25 54.66 -25.55
CA LEU A 104 -37.31 54.59 -24.43
C LEU A 104 -37.96 54.75 -23.06
N GLU A 105 -39.30 54.66 -22.95
CA GLU A 105 -40.03 54.91 -21.71
C GLU A 105 -39.53 54.01 -20.57
N LEU A 106 -39.05 52.80 -20.89
CA LEU A 106 -38.50 51.84 -19.92
C LEU A 106 -37.32 52.39 -19.12
N VAL A 107 -36.53 53.30 -19.70
CA VAL A 107 -35.33 53.88 -19.09
C VAL A 107 -35.43 55.41 -18.96
N GLN A 108 -36.60 55.99 -19.20
CA GLN A 108 -36.82 57.43 -19.20
C GLN A 108 -37.18 57.94 -17.81
N HIS A 109 -36.21 57.94 -16.89
CA HIS A 109 -36.37 58.54 -15.56
C HIS A 109 -35.74 59.95 -15.50
N PRO A 110 -36.45 61.00 -14.99
CA PRO A 110 -35.96 62.39 -15.04
C PRO A 110 -34.56 62.59 -14.45
N GLN A 111 -34.31 62.00 -13.26
CA GLN A 111 -33.01 62.09 -12.60
C GLN A 111 -31.90 61.39 -13.40
N PHE A 112 -32.21 60.23 -13.99
CA PHE A 112 -31.24 59.49 -14.80
C PHE A 112 -30.87 60.27 -16.06
N VAL A 113 -31.84 60.89 -16.74
CA VAL A 113 -31.58 61.68 -17.96
C VAL A 113 -30.67 62.87 -17.66
N GLU A 114 -30.87 63.55 -16.52
CA GLU A 114 -29.99 64.65 -16.10
C GLU A 114 -28.57 64.15 -15.80
N GLU A 115 -28.44 63.08 -15.03
CA GLU A 115 -27.15 62.51 -14.65
C GLU A 115 -26.40 61.88 -15.84
N PHE A 116 -27.12 61.28 -16.78
CA PHE A 116 -26.59 60.77 -18.06
C PHE A 116 -26.01 61.90 -18.91
N ARG A 117 -26.72 63.02 -19.06
CA ARG A 117 -26.20 64.19 -19.78
C ARG A 117 -24.96 64.76 -19.10
N ASN A 118 -24.97 64.84 -17.78
CA ASN A 118 -23.82 65.27 -17.00
C ASN A 118 -22.60 64.36 -17.24
N LEU A 119 -22.80 63.04 -17.32
CA LEU A 119 -21.72 62.09 -17.59
C LEU A 119 -21.00 62.41 -18.91
N TYR A 120 -21.75 62.54 -20.01
CA TYR A 120 -21.17 62.87 -21.32
C TYR A 120 -20.59 64.29 -21.41
N ARG A 121 -21.11 65.24 -20.63
CA ARG A 121 -20.57 66.60 -20.56
C ARG A 121 -19.23 66.69 -19.85
N TYR A 122 -19.07 65.96 -18.73
CA TYR A 122 -17.88 66.07 -17.90
C TYR A 122 -16.77 65.09 -18.28
N TYR A 123 -17.10 63.95 -18.89
CA TYR A 123 -16.13 62.91 -19.25
C TYR A 123 -16.02 62.73 -20.77
N LYS A 124 -14.87 63.11 -21.33
CA LYS A 124 -14.64 63.11 -22.79
C LYS A 124 -14.58 61.71 -23.44
N HIS A 125 -14.26 60.68 -22.66
CA HIS A 125 -14.12 59.31 -23.15
C HIS A 125 -15.34 58.45 -22.80
N THR A 126 -16.49 59.08 -22.49
CA THR A 126 -17.71 58.36 -22.11
C THR A 126 -18.19 57.47 -23.24
N GLN A 127 -18.28 56.17 -22.97
CA GLN A 127 -18.89 55.19 -23.86
C GLN A 127 -19.64 54.14 -23.03
N PHE A 128 -20.79 53.71 -23.52
CA PHE A 128 -21.48 52.57 -22.94
C PHE A 128 -20.69 51.28 -23.21
N VAL A 129 -20.58 50.40 -22.22
CA VAL A 129 -19.80 49.16 -22.37
C VAL A 129 -20.50 47.88 -21.93
N LYS A 130 -21.47 47.93 -21.00
CA LYS A 130 -22.07 46.71 -20.47
C LYS A 130 -23.39 46.94 -19.74
N PHE A 131 -24.30 45.99 -19.84
CA PHE A 131 -25.37 45.75 -18.88
C PHE A 131 -24.96 44.64 -17.90
N ALA A 132 -24.79 44.97 -16.62
CA ALA A 132 -24.41 44.00 -15.60
C ALA A 132 -25.59 43.74 -14.65
N LEU A 133 -26.15 42.53 -14.71
CA LEU A 133 -27.23 42.10 -13.82
C LEU A 133 -26.65 41.37 -12.60
N LEU A 134 -26.75 42.00 -11.43
CA LEU A 134 -26.27 41.47 -10.15
C LEU A 134 -27.46 41.34 -9.18
N GLY A 135 -27.97 40.11 -9.04
CA GLY A 135 -29.20 39.87 -8.29
C GLY A 135 -30.40 40.58 -8.92
N ALA A 136 -31.13 41.38 -8.15
CA ALA A 136 -32.26 42.19 -8.62
C ALA A 136 -31.83 43.55 -9.21
N HIS A 137 -30.54 43.86 -9.30
CA HIS A 137 -30.05 45.15 -9.75
C HIS A 137 -29.41 45.06 -11.13
N LEU A 138 -29.82 45.96 -12.02
CA LEU A 138 -29.20 46.17 -13.33
C LEU A 138 -28.29 47.39 -13.26
N PHE A 139 -27.01 47.20 -13.58
CA PHE A 139 -26.05 48.28 -13.72
C PHE A 139 -25.82 48.57 -15.20
N MET A 140 -26.05 49.81 -15.62
CA MET A 140 -25.61 50.30 -16.93
C MET A 140 -24.21 50.89 -16.77
N VAL A 141 -23.21 50.22 -17.34
CA VAL A 141 -21.80 50.54 -17.13
C VAL A 141 -21.27 51.37 -18.29
N PHE A 142 -20.65 52.49 -17.94
CA PHE A 142 -19.99 53.42 -18.86
C PHE A 142 -18.50 53.49 -18.54
N ARG A 143 -17.66 53.39 -19.56
CA ARG A 143 -16.23 53.70 -19.43
C ARG A 143 -16.07 55.22 -19.57
N ILE A 144 -15.37 55.85 -18.64
CA ILE A 144 -15.21 57.33 -18.59
C ILE A 144 -13.77 57.80 -18.85
N GLY A 145 -12.81 56.88 -18.84
CA GLY A 145 -11.41 57.14 -19.14
C GLY A 145 -10.79 56.15 -20.12
N LYS A 146 -9.46 56.15 -20.20
CA LYS A 146 -8.71 55.30 -21.13
C LYS A 146 -8.62 53.84 -20.67
N GLY A 147 -8.60 53.59 -19.36
CA GLY A 147 -8.54 52.25 -18.80
C GLY A 147 -9.93 51.63 -18.69
N SER A 148 -10.04 50.31 -18.86
CA SER A 148 -11.30 49.59 -18.73
C SER A 148 -11.82 49.44 -17.29
N SER A 149 -10.99 49.78 -16.30
CA SER A 149 -11.39 49.88 -14.89
C SER A 149 -11.99 51.25 -14.52
N ASP A 150 -11.81 52.28 -15.36
CA ASP A 150 -12.34 53.61 -15.11
C ASP A 150 -13.79 53.70 -15.58
N VAL A 151 -14.70 53.30 -14.69
CA VAL A 151 -16.12 53.13 -15.00
C VAL A 151 -17.02 53.96 -14.10
N LYS A 152 -18.16 54.35 -14.67
CA LYS A 152 -19.33 54.87 -13.96
C LYS A 152 -20.53 53.98 -14.22
N THR A 153 -21.33 53.72 -13.19
CA THR A 153 -22.50 52.86 -13.28
C THR A 153 -23.76 53.61 -12.89
N PHE A 154 -24.83 53.34 -13.61
CA PHE A 154 -26.18 53.72 -13.24
C PHE A 154 -26.90 52.48 -12.74
N LYS A 155 -27.32 52.51 -11.48
CA LYS A 155 -27.96 51.37 -10.81
C LYS A 155 -29.48 51.47 -10.94
N TRP A 156 -30.08 50.38 -11.39
CA TRP A 156 -31.51 50.21 -11.55
C TRP A 156 -31.98 48.99 -10.77
N LEU A 157 -33.18 49.05 -10.20
CA LEU A 157 -33.87 47.90 -9.64
C LEU A 157 -34.75 47.26 -10.73
N LEU A 158 -34.53 45.98 -10.97
CA LEU A 158 -35.33 45.16 -11.90
C LEU A 158 -36.42 44.41 -11.11
N GLN A 159 -37.68 44.70 -11.42
CA GLN A 159 -38.85 44.05 -10.82
C GLN A 159 -39.79 43.56 -11.94
N GLY A 160 -39.72 42.27 -12.25
CA GLY A 160 -40.42 41.69 -13.39
C GLY A 160 -40.00 42.39 -14.69
N ASP A 161 -40.96 43.10 -15.30
CA ASP A 161 -40.79 43.75 -16.60
C ASP A 161 -40.53 45.26 -16.49
N THR A 162 -40.23 45.74 -15.27
CA THR A 162 -40.05 47.17 -14.98
C THR A 162 -38.67 47.46 -14.41
N LEU A 163 -38.14 48.63 -14.77
CA LEU A 163 -36.88 49.18 -14.26
C LEU A 163 -37.16 50.45 -13.46
N THR A 164 -36.67 50.50 -12.23
CA THR A 164 -36.72 51.70 -11.38
C THR A 164 -35.31 52.24 -11.16
N TYR A 165 -35.08 53.51 -11.49
CA TYR A 165 -33.78 54.14 -11.29
C TYR A 165 -33.48 54.33 -9.80
N LEU A 166 -32.27 54.00 -9.37
CA LEU A 166 -31.83 54.18 -7.98
C LEU A 166 -30.82 55.32 -7.84
N ASP A 167 -29.62 55.19 -8.42
CA ASP A 167 -28.52 56.18 -8.31
C ASP A 167 -27.37 55.93 -9.30
N ASN A 168 -26.38 56.85 -9.31
CA ASN A 168 -25.13 56.76 -10.07
C ASN A 168 -23.86 56.72 -9.19
N ARG A 169 -23.99 56.29 -7.93
CA ARG A 169 -22.91 56.30 -6.91
C ARG A 169 -22.50 54.90 -6.47
N SER A 170 -23.12 53.89 -7.05
CA SER A 170 -22.94 52.47 -6.72
C SER A 170 -21.87 51.78 -7.57
N ASP A 171 -20.88 52.51 -8.09
CA ASP A 171 -19.80 51.95 -8.91
C ASP A 171 -19.05 50.81 -8.20
N HIS A 172 -18.87 50.95 -6.88
CA HIS A 172 -18.18 49.99 -6.03
C HIS A 172 -18.94 48.67 -5.85
N GLU A 173 -20.24 48.62 -6.15
CA GLU A 173 -21.04 47.39 -6.14
C GLU A 173 -20.89 46.60 -7.44
N TYR A 174 -20.42 47.22 -8.52
CA TYR A 174 -20.14 46.54 -9.77
C TYR A 174 -18.80 45.78 -9.66
N THR A 175 -18.90 44.56 -9.16
CA THR A 175 -17.78 43.64 -8.99
C THR A 175 -18.00 42.34 -9.75
N PHE A 176 -16.92 41.75 -10.23
CA PHE A 176 -16.95 40.40 -10.79
C PHE A 176 -16.83 39.38 -9.65
N PRO A 177 -17.36 38.15 -9.83
CA PRO A 177 -17.11 37.06 -8.89
C PRO A 177 -15.61 36.74 -8.73
N PRO A 178 -15.24 35.92 -7.73
CA PRO A 178 -13.88 35.36 -7.67
C PRO A 178 -13.49 34.71 -8.99
N GLN A 179 -12.35 35.13 -9.55
CA GLN A 179 -11.85 34.63 -10.83
C GLN A 179 -11.27 33.22 -10.70
N HIS A 180 -10.92 32.82 -9.48
CA HIS A 180 -10.48 31.48 -9.13
C HIS A 180 -11.37 30.95 -8.00
N GLU A 181 -11.99 29.78 -8.19
CA GLU A 181 -12.76 29.10 -7.15
C GLU A 181 -11.87 28.24 -6.21
N PHE A 182 -10.56 28.50 -6.22
CA PHE A 182 -9.54 27.87 -5.38
C PHE A 182 -8.50 28.89 -4.93
N GLN A 183 -7.71 28.56 -3.90
CA GLN A 183 -6.69 29.46 -3.34
C GLN A 183 -5.28 28.98 -3.69
N TRP A 184 -4.43 29.92 -4.12
CA TRP A 184 -3.02 29.68 -4.36
C TRP A 184 -2.25 29.65 -3.03
N GLN A 185 -1.54 28.56 -2.77
CA GLN A 185 -0.66 28.37 -1.62
C GLN A 185 0.78 28.59 -2.06
N ARG A 186 1.55 29.36 -1.29
CA ARG A 186 2.97 29.59 -1.58
C ARG A 186 3.79 28.40 -1.09
N ALA A 187 4.70 27.90 -1.91
CA ALA A 187 5.66 26.88 -1.49
C ALA A 187 6.60 27.44 -0.42
N THR A 188 6.86 26.64 0.61
CA THR A 188 7.67 27.00 1.77
C THR A 188 9.00 26.24 1.76
N ARG A 189 9.94 26.66 2.62
CA ARG A 189 11.32 26.14 2.61
C ARG A 189 11.43 24.68 3.05
N ASP A 190 10.54 24.21 3.91
CA ASP A 190 10.41 22.81 4.34
C ASP A 190 9.99 21.86 3.21
N MET A 191 9.43 22.40 2.13
CA MET A 191 9.10 21.66 0.91
C MET A 191 10.34 21.42 0.03
N GLN A 192 11.47 22.08 0.28
CA GLN A 192 12.68 21.89 -0.52
C GLN A 192 13.38 20.56 -0.21
N ARG A 193 13.92 19.94 -1.25
CA ARG A 193 14.80 18.76 -1.17
C ARG A 193 16.19 19.16 -1.69
N GLY A 194 17.21 18.95 -0.85
CA GLY A 194 18.59 19.27 -1.19
C GLY A 194 19.28 18.17 -2.03
N GLY A 195 20.32 18.55 -2.77
CA GLY A 195 21.14 17.62 -3.55
C GLY A 195 21.82 18.33 -4.73
N LYS A 196 22.24 17.55 -5.74
CA LYS A 196 22.89 18.09 -6.96
C LYS A 196 21.90 18.85 -7.85
N HIS A 197 20.66 18.36 -7.89
CA HIS A 197 19.51 18.95 -8.57
C HIS A 197 18.40 19.20 -7.54
N PRO A 198 18.53 20.24 -6.70
CA PRO A 198 17.56 20.54 -5.66
C PRO A 198 16.22 20.95 -6.28
N HIS A 199 15.12 20.59 -5.64
CA HIS A 199 13.76 20.89 -6.11
C HIS A 199 12.79 21.17 -4.95
N VAL A 200 11.63 21.74 -5.24
CA VAL A 200 10.49 21.90 -4.33
C VAL A 200 9.54 20.73 -4.47
N SER A 201 9.29 19.98 -3.40
CA SER A 201 8.29 18.90 -3.31
C SER A 201 6.91 19.46 -3.00
N ILE A 202 5.96 19.30 -3.92
CA ILE A 202 4.56 19.68 -3.73
C ILE A 202 3.74 18.42 -3.47
N GLU A 203 3.24 18.31 -2.23
CA GLU A 203 2.44 17.17 -1.75
C GLU A 203 3.13 15.79 -1.90
N ASP A 204 4.47 15.78 -2.05
CA ASP A 204 5.25 14.58 -2.43
C ASP A 204 4.72 13.88 -3.70
N LYS A 205 4.06 14.63 -4.59
CA LYS A 205 3.43 14.16 -5.83
C LYS A 205 4.07 14.74 -7.09
N VAL A 206 4.54 15.98 -7.02
CA VAL A 206 5.18 16.68 -8.12
C VAL A 206 6.33 17.52 -7.58
N PHE A 207 7.43 17.54 -8.30
CA PHE A 207 8.65 18.21 -7.88
C PHE A 207 9.02 19.27 -8.90
N VAL A 208 9.29 20.49 -8.46
CA VAL A 208 9.58 21.62 -9.34
C VAL A 208 10.98 22.13 -9.04
N GLU A 209 11.82 22.19 -10.08
CA GLU A 209 13.12 22.85 -10.01
C GLU A 209 13.18 24.01 -11.01
N THR A 210 13.95 25.03 -10.65
CA THR A 210 14.23 26.21 -11.48
C THR A 210 15.73 26.42 -11.65
N VAL A 211 16.54 25.42 -11.28
CA VAL A 211 18.01 25.48 -11.26
C VAL A 211 18.60 24.85 -12.53
N GLY A 212 19.85 25.17 -12.86
CA GLY A 212 20.54 24.51 -13.97
C GLY A 212 20.14 25.02 -15.37
N GLY A 213 19.44 26.15 -15.44
CA GLY A 213 19.10 26.82 -16.70
C GLY A 213 17.72 26.50 -17.26
N ASP A 214 16.94 25.66 -16.59
CA ASP A 214 15.54 25.40 -16.92
C ASP A 214 14.61 25.39 -15.70
N LEU A 215 13.32 25.52 -15.97
CA LEU A 215 12.22 25.18 -15.08
C LEU A 215 11.80 23.76 -15.46
N THR A 216 12.03 22.83 -14.55
CA THR A 216 11.77 21.41 -14.77
C THR A 216 10.74 20.88 -13.76
N ILE A 217 9.74 20.16 -14.26
CA ILE A 217 8.70 19.49 -13.48
C ILE A 217 8.99 17.98 -13.51
N LYS A 218 9.09 17.37 -12.33
CA LYS A 218 9.40 15.94 -12.14
C LYS A 218 8.29 15.23 -11.36
N ILE A 219 8.30 13.91 -11.45
CA ILE A 219 7.37 13.00 -10.76
C ILE A 219 8.06 12.07 -9.76
N GLU A 220 9.40 12.08 -9.74
CA GLU A 220 10.22 11.31 -8.80
C GLU A 220 11.01 12.26 -7.92
N ASP A 221 11.12 11.92 -6.64
CA ASP A 221 11.99 12.62 -5.68
C ASP A 221 13.45 12.19 -5.93
N ASN A 222 14.04 12.72 -7.00
CA ASN A 222 15.42 12.46 -7.36
C ASN A 222 16.19 13.78 -7.45
N THR A 223 17.21 13.88 -6.59
CA THR A 223 18.12 15.04 -6.53
C THR A 223 19.49 14.75 -7.15
N ALA A 224 19.70 13.54 -7.70
CA ALA A 224 20.92 13.14 -8.39
C ALA A 224 20.89 13.45 -9.90
N ASN A 225 19.70 13.50 -10.51
CA ASN A 225 19.51 13.86 -11.92
C ASN A 225 18.51 15.04 -12.12
N GLY A 226 18.66 15.75 -13.22
CA GLY A 226 17.82 16.90 -13.60
C GLY A 226 16.76 16.59 -14.66
N GLN A 227 16.40 15.32 -14.87
CA GLN A 227 15.42 14.95 -15.88
C GLN A 227 14.01 15.00 -15.30
N GLY A 228 13.10 15.69 -16.00
CA GLY A 228 11.69 15.78 -15.64
C GLY A 228 10.77 15.39 -16.79
N ILE A 229 9.47 15.42 -16.53
CA ILE A 229 8.41 15.18 -17.51
C ILE A 229 8.12 16.41 -18.39
N LEU A 230 8.56 17.59 -17.94
CA LEU A 230 8.47 18.86 -18.67
C LEU A 230 9.67 19.71 -18.26
N ALA A 231 10.34 20.34 -19.23
CA ALA A 231 11.43 21.27 -19.00
C ALA A 231 11.29 22.47 -19.97
N GLU A 232 11.40 23.69 -19.44
CA GLU A 232 11.41 24.93 -20.23
C GLU A 232 12.59 25.81 -19.82
N PRO A 233 13.30 26.46 -20.76
CA PRO A 233 14.39 27.35 -20.41
C PRO A 233 13.92 28.51 -19.53
N VAL A 234 14.79 28.95 -18.63
CA VAL A 234 14.62 30.18 -17.82
C VAL A 234 15.57 31.27 -18.31
N ASP A 235 15.20 32.53 -18.09
CA ASP A 235 16.01 33.66 -18.54
C ASP A 235 17.33 33.76 -17.75
N ASN A 236 17.27 33.58 -16.43
CA ASN A 236 18.43 33.57 -15.54
C ASN A 236 18.85 32.14 -15.19
N LYS A 237 19.95 31.68 -15.77
CA LYS A 237 20.43 30.30 -15.60
C LYS A 237 21.05 30.00 -14.24
N ASP A 238 21.55 31.04 -13.56
CA ASP A 238 22.26 30.93 -12.27
C ASP A 238 21.34 31.11 -11.05
N GLN A 239 20.01 31.08 -11.24
CA GLN A 239 19.06 31.20 -10.14
C GLN A 239 19.07 29.97 -9.22
N SER A 240 18.78 30.19 -7.94
CA SER A 240 18.51 29.17 -6.94
C SER A 240 17.01 28.97 -6.74
N LEU A 241 16.62 27.93 -5.99
CA LEU A 241 15.19 27.70 -5.68
C LEU A 241 14.55 28.87 -4.92
N ASP A 242 15.30 29.51 -4.02
CA ASP A 242 14.81 30.63 -3.20
C ASP A 242 14.57 31.90 -4.02
N ASP A 243 15.16 32.00 -5.21
CA ASP A 243 15.01 33.14 -6.13
C ASP A 243 13.72 33.08 -6.94
N SER A 244 13.12 31.89 -7.07
CA SER A 244 11.87 31.67 -7.80
C SER A 244 10.64 31.68 -6.88
N GLU A 245 9.54 32.25 -7.37
CA GLU A 245 8.27 32.22 -6.63
C GLU A 245 7.39 31.09 -7.14
N ILE A 246 7.12 30.11 -6.28
CA ILE A 246 6.30 28.94 -6.62
C ILE A 246 5.03 28.97 -5.76
N TYR A 247 3.88 28.96 -6.43
CA TYR A 247 2.57 28.80 -5.84
C TYR A 247 1.89 27.56 -6.41
N PHE A 248 1.03 26.91 -5.63
CA PHE A 248 0.29 25.74 -6.05
C PHE A 248 -1.14 25.71 -5.51
N ALA A 249 -2.01 24.92 -6.14
CA ALA A 249 -3.34 24.62 -5.63
C ALA A 249 -3.71 23.17 -5.96
N VAL A 250 -4.27 22.45 -4.97
CA VAL A 250 -4.61 21.03 -5.11
C VAL A 250 -6.13 20.89 -5.29
N ILE A 251 -6.53 20.30 -6.42
CA ILE A 251 -7.94 20.13 -6.80
C ILE A 251 -8.14 18.68 -7.22
N GLY A 252 -8.44 17.81 -6.26
CA GLY A 252 -8.55 16.37 -6.49
C GLY A 252 -7.22 15.77 -6.97
N ASN A 253 -7.22 15.24 -8.20
CA ASN A 253 -6.05 14.69 -8.89
C ASN A 253 -5.21 15.76 -9.64
N LEU A 254 -5.70 17.00 -9.71
CA LEU A 254 -5.04 18.11 -10.41
C LEU A 254 -4.24 18.95 -9.41
N ILE A 255 -2.98 19.23 -9.74
CA ILE A 255 -2.14 20.21 -9.05
C ILE A 255 -1.87 21.35 -10.02
N LEU A 256 -2.39 22.52 -9.69
CA LEU A 256 -2.12 23.73 -10.44
C LEU A 256 -0.84 24.36 -9.92
N LEU A 257 0.02 24.86 -10.80
CA LEU A 257 1.28 25.50 -10.48
C LEU A 257 1.29 26.89 -11.09
N LYS A 258 1.73 27.87 -10.31
CA LYS A 258 1.97 29.24 -10.72
C LYS A 258 3.41 29.57 -10.32
N ILE A 259 4.30 29.66 -11.30
CA ILE A 259 5.74 29.75 -11.08
C ILE A 259 6.27 31.01 -11.76
N ARG A 260 7.01 31.83 -11.02
CA ARG A 260 7.78 32.95 -11.58
C ARG A 260 9.26 32.70 -11.36
N PRO A 261 10.00 32.35 -12.41
CA PRO A 261 11.45 32.30 -12.36
C PRO A 261 12.05 33.70 -12.06
N TYR A 262 13.28 33.71 -11.60
CA TYR A 262 13.99 34.88 -11.11
C TYR A 262 14.11 35.97 -12.18
N GLN A 263 13.64 37.16 -11.83
CA GLN A 263 13.58 38.36 -12.68
C GLN A 263 12.76 38.24 -13.96
N GLU A 264 11.98 37.17 -14.15
CA GLU A 264 11.04 37.11 -15.26
C GLU A 264 9.84 38.04 -15.02
N PRO A 265 9.31 38.71 -16.05
CA PRO A 265 8.23 39.68 -15.90
C PRO A 265 6.87 39.05 -15.62
N GLN A 266 6.67 37.76 -15.96
CA GLN A 266 5.38 37.07 -15.92
C GLN A 266 5.48 35.74 -15.16
N TYR A 267 4.37 35.33 -14.53
CA TYR A 267 4.23 33.97 -14.03
C TYR A 267 3.90 33.02 -15.19
N ARG A 268 4.43 31.81 -15.13
CA ARG A 268 4.08 30.68 -15.97
C ARG A 268 3.11 29.79 -15.20
N TYR A 269 2.08 29.31 -15.87
CA TYR A 269 1.06 28.48 -15.22
C TYR A 269 1.06 27.08 -15.79
N PHE A 270 0.92 26.09 -14.93
CA PHE A 270 0.90 24.68 -15.33
C PHE A 270 -0.22 23.94 -14.63
N ILE A 271 -0.71 22.90 -15.29
CA ILE A 271 -1.55 21.88 -14.70
C ILE A 271 -0.80 20.56 -14.71
N PHE A 272 -0.68 19.95 -13.54
CA PHE A 272 -0.16 18.61 -13.36
C PHE A 272 -1.30 17.67 -12.99
N ASN A 273 -1.49 16.60 -13.75
CA ASN A 273 -2.40 15.53 -13.40
C ASN A 273 -1.61 14.38 -12.75
N HIS A 274 -1.84 14.17 -11.45
CA HIS A 274 -1.14 13.15 -10.66
C HIS A 274 -1.40 11.72 -11.16
N LYS A 275 -2.61 11.47 -11.68
CA LYS A 275 -3.00 10.14 -12.18
C LYS A 275 -2.34 9.82 -13.52
N LEU A 276 -2.26 10.80 -14.42
CA LEU A 276 -1.59 10.63 -15.71
C LEU A 276 -0.08 10.86 -15.65
N GLN A 277 0.44 11.40 -14.54
CA GLN A 277 1.82 11.85 -14.39
C GLN A 277 2.28 12.76 -15.54
N ARG A 278 1.39 13.67 -15.96
CA ARG A 278 1.65 14.63 -17.04
C ARG A 278 1.48 16.05 -16.55
N ALA A 279 2.40 16.91 -16.96
CA ALA A 279 2.35 18.35 -16.77
C ALA A 279 2.14 19.03 -18.13
N GLN A 280 1.35 20.09 -18.14
CA GLN A 280 1.12 20.91 -19.33
C GLN A 280 1.13 22.38 -18.93
N ARG A 281 1.80 23.20 -19.75
CA ARG A 281 1.73 24.66 -19.64
C ARG A 281 0.35 25.15 -20.06
N LEU A 282 -0.26 25.99 -19.24
CA LEU A 282 -1.61 26.51 -19.42
C LEU A 282 -1.74 27.91 -18.82
N ASP A 283 -1.20 28.90 -19.52
CA ASP A 283 -1.18 30.31 -19.08
C ASP A 283 -2.59 30.93 -18.97
N ALA A 284 -3.60 30.32 -19.61
CA ALA A 284 -5.01 30.65 -19.44
C ALA A 284 -5.50 30.64 -17.98
N LEU A 285 -4.84 29.87 -17.11
CA LEU A 285 -5.15 29.82 -15.67
C LEU A 285 -4.86 31.15 -14.97
N ALA A 286 -4.08 32.05 -15.57
CA ALA A 286 -3.78 33.36 -15.01
C ALA A 286 -5.03 34.24 -14.89
N GLU A 287 -5.93 34.15 -15.87
CA GLU A 287 -7.05 35.06 -16.05
C GLU A 287 -8.23 34.66 -15.15
N ALA A 288 -8.83 33.51 -15.44
CA ALA A 288 -9.93 32.95 -14.67
C ALA A 288 -9.94 31.42 -14.78
N CYS A 289 -10.20 30.73 -13.66
CA CYS A 289 -10.35 29.29 -13.63
C CYS A 289 -11.30 28.87 -12.51
N VAL A 290 -12.43 28.28 -12.87
CA VAL A 290 -13.50 27.91 -11.94
C VAL A 290 -13.78 26.41 -11.99
N LEU A 291 -14.44 25.88 -10.96
CA LEU A 291 -14.69 24.46 -10.82
C LEU A 291 -15.91 24.03 -11.66
N LEU A 292 -15.76 22.89 -12.32
CA LEU A 292 -16.87 22.14 -12.89
C LEU A 292 -17.73 21.52 -11.77
N PRO A 293 -19.03 21.24 -12.01
CA PRO A 293 -19.93 20.68 -11.01
C PRO A 293 -19.37 19.38 -10.40
N ASP A 294 -19.67 19.17 -9.12
CA ASP A 294 -19.28 17.97 -8.35
C ASP A 294 -17.77 17.68 -8.34
N GLY A 295 -16.93 18.68 -8.61
CA GLY A 295 -15.47 18.52 -8.62
C GLY A 295 -14.93 17.77 -9.85
N GLN A 296 -15.71 17.64 -10.93
CA GLN A 296 -15.32 16.92 -12.16
C GLN A 296 -14.07 17.46 -12.84
N GLY A 297 -13.71 18.72 -12.57
CA GLY A 297 -12.53 19.36 -13.13
C GLY A 297 -12.61 20.88 -13.09
N LEU A 298 -12.00 21.50 -14.09
CA LEU A 298 -11.81 22.93 -14.22
C LEU A 298 -12.33 23.43 -15.56
N ILE A 299 -12.84 24.65 -15.56
CA ILE A 299 -13.16 25.38 -16.78
C ILE A 299 -12.58 26.79 -16.71
N PHE A 300 -12.06 27.23 -17.84
CA PHE A 300 -11.35 28.50 -18.01
C PHE A 300 -11.66 29.02 -19.43
N PRO A 301 -11.37 30.30 -19.74
CA PRO A 301 -11.76 30.90 -21.02
C PRO A 301 -11.29 30.13 -22.27
N HIS A 302 -10.18 29.41 -22.14
CA HIS A 302 -9.58 28.66 -23.24
C HIS A 302 -9.91 27.19 -23.25
N GLY A 303 -10.80 26.69 -22.40
CA GLY A 303 -11.12 25.27 -22.38
C GLY A 303 -11.52 24.72 -21.03
N PHE A 304 -11.43 23.41 -20.92
CA PHE A 304 -11.69 22.68 -19.68
C PHE A 304 -10.70 21.54 -19.50
N TYR A 305 -10.54 21.11 -18.27
CA TYR A 305 -9.67 20.01 -17.89
C TYR A 305 -10.32 19.16 -16.80
N LEU A 306 -10.57 17.88 -17.07
CA LEU A 306 -11.21 16.96 -16.13
C LEU A 306 -10.22 16.27 -15.19
N GLN A 307 -10.72 15.79 -14.06
CA GLN A 307 -9.97 14.94 -13.11
C GLN A 307 -9.39 13.67 -13.77
N THR A 308 -10.10 13.13 -14.76
CA THR A 308 -9.69 11.96 -15.57
C THR A 308 -8.59 12.29 -16.58
N GLY A 309 -8.25 13.57 -16.73
CA GLY A 309 -7.26 14.10 -17.66
C GLY A 309 -7.77 14.38 -19.07
N ASP A 310 -9.03 14.05 -19.36
CA ASP A 310 -9.69 14.50 -20.59
C ASP A 310 -9.81 16.02 -20.57
N ASN A 311 -9.41 16.66 -21.66
CA ASN A 311 -9.37 18.11 -21.76
C ASN A 311 -9.60 18.53 -23.21
N LYS A 312 -9.99 19.79 -23.40
CA LYS A 312 -10.05 20.42 -24.71
C LYS A 312 -9.68 21.89 -24.56
N LEU A 313 -8.72 22.32 -25.37
CA LEU A 313 -8.36 23.72 -25.51
C LEU A 313 -9.00 24.30 -26.77
N PHE A 314 -9.50 25.52 -26.67
CA PHE A 314 -10.07 26.29 -27.75
C PHE A 314 -9.15 27.47 -28.07
N ASP A 315 -8.69 27.54 -29.33
CA ASP A 315 -7.98 28.70 -29.83
C ASP A 315 -9.00 29.70 -30.40
N ASN A 316 -9.39 30.67 -29.57
CA ASN A 316 -10.36 31.71 -29.90
C ASN A 316 -9.70 33.09 -30.10
N GLY A 317 -8.38 33.20 -29.95
CA GLY A 317 -7.63 34.46 -30.06
C GLY A 317 -7.98 35.51 -28.99
N LEU A 318 -8.89 35.20 -28.07
CA LEU A 318 -9.28 36.08 -26.96
C LEU A 318 -8.21 36.02 -25.87
N ARG A 319 -8.09 37.08 -25.09
CA ARG A 319 -7.22 37.15 -23.90
C ARG A 319 -7.93 37.98 -22.84
N GLU A 320 -7.41 37.98 -21.62
CA GLU A 320 -7.91 38.79 -20.50
C GLU A 320 -9.41 38.59 -20.22
N MET A 321 -9.85 37.34 -20.31
CA MET A 321 -11.24 36.93 -20.15
C MET A 321 -11.55 36.68 -18.67
N LEU A 322 -12.45 37.48 -18.11
CA LEU A 322 -12.87 37.38 -16.72
C LEU A 322 -14.10 36.50 -16.60
N PHE A 323 -14.14 35.63 -15.59
CA PHE A 323 -15.35 34.92 -15.21
C PHE A 323 -16.42 35.90 -14.72
N GLU A 324 -17.59 35.86 -15.36
CA GLU A 324 -18.73 36.73 -15.06
C GLU A 324 -19.79 35.99 -14.24
N LYS A 325 -20.23 34.81 -14.69
CA LYS A 325 -21.24 34.01 -13.98
C LYS A 325 -21.34 32.58 -14.50
N ARG A 326 -22.00 31.74 -13.71
CA ARG A 326 -22.43 30.38 -14.06
C ARG A 326 -23.96 30.31 -14.03
N VAL A 327 -24.58 29.78 -15.09
CA VAL A 327 -26.03 29.52 -15.16
C VAL A 327 -26.25 28.01 -15.17
N ALA A 328 -26.92 27.47 -14.15
CA ALA A 328 -27.28 26.06 -14.10
C ALA A 328 -28.68 25.85 -14.70
N SER A 329 -28.82 24.90 -15.62
CA SER A 329 -30.13 24.53 -16.14
C SER A 329 -30.94 23.77 -15.07
N PRO A 330 -32.28 23.97 -15.01
CA PRO A 330 -33.17 23.15 -14.18
C PRO A 330 -33.12 21.64 -14.49
N ASN A 331 -32.64 21.25 -15.67
CA ASN A 331 -32.47 19.83 -16.04
C ASN A 331 -31.35 19.13 -15.23
N GLY A 332 -30.51 19.89 -14.53
CA GLY A 332 -29.44 19.39 -13.67
C GLY A 332 -28.19 18.86 -14.40
N GLU A 333 -28.20 18.82 -15.74
CA GLU A 333 -27.08 18.32 -16.55
C GLU A 333 -26.28 19.43 -17.25
N ASP A 334 -26.89 20.57 -17.59
CA ASP A 334 -26.20 21.62 -18.36
C ASP A 334 -25.85 22.85 -17.52
N PHE A 335 -24.62 23.34 -17.70
CA PHE A 335 -24.08 24.51 -17.02
C PHE A 335 -23.44 25.47 -18.03
N LEU A 336 -23.94 26.70 -18.11
CA LEU A 336 -23.35 27.76 -18.93
C LEU A 336 -22.34 28.53 -18.11
N TYR A 337 -21.11 28.63 -18.59
CA TYR A 337 -20.07 29.50 -18.03
C TYR A 337 -19.89 30.70 -18.94
N VAL A 338 -19.96 31.89 -18.35
CA VAL A 338 -19.86 33.15 -19.07
C VAL A 338 -18.57 33.83 -18.67
N PHE A 339 -17.73 34.11 -19.67
CA PHE A 339 -16.53 34.93 -19.52
C PHE A 339 -16.69 36.23 -20.32
N TYR A 340 -16.06 37.30 -19.86
CA TYR A 340 -16.18 38.64 -20.41
C TYR A 340 -14.82 39.34 -20.50
N ASN A 341 -14.52 39.93 -21.65
CA ASN A 341 -13.37 40.81 -21.84
C ASN A 341 -13.81 42.27 -21.67
N LYS A 342 -13.22 42.97 -20.69
CA LYS A 342 -13.56 44.37 -20.37
C LYS A 342 -13.14 45.39 -21.41
N ASP A 343 -12.10 45.09 -22.19
CA ASP A 343 -11.52 46.01 -23.17
C ASP A 343 -12.32 45.99 -24.47
N GLN A 344 -12.62 44.78 -24.97
CA GLN A 344 -13.30 44.51 -26.23
C GLN A 344 -14.83 44.41 -26.10
N GLY A 345 -15.36 44.23 -24.89
CA GLY A 345 -16.79 43.99 -24.68
C GLY A 345 -17.26 42.62 -25.19
N THR A 346 -16.34 41.67 -25.36
CA THR A 346 -16.65 40.35 -25.91
C THR A 346 -17.03 39.38 -24.80
N HIS A 347 -18.10 38.64 -25.03
CA HIS A 347 -18.55 37.51 -24.23
C HIS A 347 -18.14 36.18 -24.85
N LEU A 348 -17.78 35.24 -23.98
CA LEU A 348 -17.55 33.85 -24.32
C LEU A 348 -18.47 32.98 -23.47
N LEU A 349 -19.36 32.24 -24.14
CA LEU A 349 -20.28 31.32 -23.50
C LEU A 349 -19.81 29.87 -23.73
N LEU A 350 -19.55 29.16 -22.65
CA LEU A 350 -19.14 27.76 -22.64
C LEU A 350 -20.22 26.90 -21.98
N SER A 351 -20.94 26.11 -22.79
CA SER A 351 -21.93 25.14 -22.32
C SER A 351 -21.22 23.84 -21.93
N TYR A 352 -21.27 23.49 -20.65
CA TYR A 352 -20.77 22.21 -20.12
C TYR A 352 -21.91 21.27 -19.80
N ASN A 353 -21.89 20.07 -20.39
CA ASN A 353 -22.80 18.98 -20.02
C ASN A 353 -22.10 18.03 -19.04
N ARG A 354 -22.69 17.91 -17.84
CA ARG A 354 -22.19 17.11 -16.72
C ARG A 354 -22.21 15.60 -16.99
N ILE A 355 -23.22 15.09 -17.71
CA ILE A 355 -23.30 13.66 -18.01
C ILE A 355 -22.27 13.30 -19.06
N ALA A 356 -22.22 14.02 -20.18
CA ALA A 356 -21.27 13.79 -21.26
C ALA A 356 -19.83 14.19 -20.88
N GLN A 357 -19.68 14.98 -19.80
CA GLN A 357 -18.43 15.57 -19.32
C GLN A 357 -17.69 16.34 -20.42
N ARG A 358 -18.41 17.17 -21.17
CA ARG A 358 -17.87 17.89 -22.34
C ARG A 358 -18.38 19.32 -22.39
N VAL A 359 -17.53 20.18 -22.96
CA VAL A 359 -17.91 21.54 -23.35
C VAL A 359 -18.25 21.56 -24.84
N ASP A 360 -19.41 22.12 -25.19
CA ASP A 360 -19.83 22.34 -26.57
C ASP A 360 -18.96 23.37 -27.29
N ASN A 361 -19.24 23.65 -28.56
CA ASN A 361 -18.52 24.68 -29.29
C ASN A 361 -18.73 26.06 -28.64
N PRO A 362 -17.65 26.80 -28.33
CA PRO A 362 -17.76 28.11 -27.70
C PRO A 362 -18.56 29.10 -28.52
N ILE A 363 -19.44 29.85 -27.87
CA ILE A 363 -20.14 30.98 -28.49
C ILE A 363 -19.40 32.26 -28.12
N VAL A 364 -18.78 32.89 -29.12
CA VAL A 364 -18.21 34.24 -29.01
C VAL A 364 -19.25 35.25 -29.52
N CYS A 365 -19.60 36.22 -28.69
CA CYS A 365 -20.58 37.27 -28.98
C CYS A 365 -20.21 38.59 -28.29
N HIS A 366 -20.87 39.70 -28.65
CA HIS A 366 -20.65 41.00 -27.99
C HIS A 366 -21.76 41.34 -27.01
N GLY A 367 -22.97 40.81 -27.20
CA GLY A 367 -24.04 40.90 -26.22
C GLY A 367 -24.99 39.72 -26.38
N TYR A 368 -25.65 39.34 -25.29
CA TYR A 368 -26.63 38.25 -25.30
C TYR A 368 -27.76 38.46 -24.30
N ALA A 369 -28.95 37.97 -24.65
CA ALA A 369 -30.11 37.92 -23.78
C ALA A 369 -30.57 36.46 -23.66
N LEU A 370 -30.77 36.01 -22.42
CA LEU A 370 -31.30 34.68 -22.11
C LEU A 370 -32.70 34.85 -21.52
N PHE A 371 -33.72 34.42 -22.25
CA PHE A 371 -35.12 34.51 -21.84
C PHE A 371 -35.55 33.32 -20.97
N GLY A 372 -36.62 33.49 -20.19
CA GLY A 372 -37.08 32.48 -19.24
C GLY A 372 -37.50 31.14 -19.86
N ASN A 373 -37.85 31.12 -21.15
CA ASN A 373 -38.14 29.92 -21.93
C ASN A 373 -36.89 29.21 -22.49
N GLY A 374 -35.68 29.68 -22.14
CA GLY A 374 -34.42 29.12 -22.59
C GLY A 374 -33.96 29.60 -23.97
N GLU A 375 -34.63 30.58 -24.57
CA GLU A 375 -34.16 31.20 -25.80
C GLU A 375 -32.98 32.13 -25.52
N LEU A 376 -31.84 31.84 -26.15
CA LEU A 376 -30.63 32.64 -26.12
C LEU A 376 -30.52 33.44 -27.42
N CYS A 377 -30.66 34.75 -27.30
CA CYS A 377 -30.44 35.70 -28.38
C CYS A 377 -29.04 36.30 -28.23
N TYR A 378 -28.22 36.33 -29.29
CA TYR A 378 -26.93 37.03 -29.26
C TYR A 378 -26.55 37.61 -30.61
N PHE A 379 -25.74 38.67 -30.61
CA PHE A 379 -25.12 39.22 -31.82
C PHE A 379 -23.61 39.18 -31.75
N ARG A 380 -22.99 39.29 -32.92
CA ARG A 380 -21.57 39.58 -33.08
C ARG A 380 -21.48 40.97 -33.70
N ALA A 381 -20.75 41.87 -33.04
CA ALA A 381 -20.55 43.21 -33.58
C ALA A 381 -19.66 43.13 -34.83
N ASP A 382 -19.97 43.96 -35.82
CA ASP A 382 -19.06 44.23 -36.94
C ASP A 382 -18.04 45.29 -36.53
N GLU A 383 -16.85 45.28 -37.14
CA GLU A 383 -15.82 46.31 -36.90
C GLU A 383 -16.25 47.71 -37.36
N GLU A 384 -17.19 47.78 -38.31
CA GLU A 384 -17.73 49.04 -38.84
C GLU A 384 -19.11 49.36 -38.23
N ALA A 385 -19.34 50.65 -37.95
CA ALA A 385 -20.64 51.11 -37.49
C ALA A 385 -21.73 50.93 -38.56
N ARG A 386 -22.82 50.24 -38.22
CA ARG A 386 -23.93 49.89 -39.13
C ARG A 386 -25.28 50.15 -38.47
N LYS A 387 -26.36 50.17 -39.25
CA LYS A 387 -27.74 50.31 -38.75
C LYS A 387 -28.43 48.99 -38.45
N HIS A 388 -28.03 47.92 -39.13
CA HIS A 388 -28.71 46.63 -39.08
C HIS A 388 -27.77 45.60 -38.46
N HIS A 389 -28.21 44.99 -37.36
CA HIS A 389 -27.41 44.03 -36.61
C HIS A 389 -28.13 42.68 -36.61
N ALA A 390 -27.46 41.65 -37.13
CA ALA A 390 -27.99 40.30 -37.13
C ALA A 390 -27.91 39.69 -35.73
N VAL A 391 -29.01 39.09 -35.27
CA VAL A 391 -29.10 38.42 -33.96
C VAL A 391 -29.48 36.96 -34.20
N GLN A 392 -28.65 36.04 -33.72
CA GLN A 392 -28.97 34.63 -33.75
C GLN A 392 -29.83 34.26 -32.55
N ILE A 393 -30.81 33.39 -32.80
CA ILE A 393 -31.76 32.93 -31.80
C ILE A 393 -31.58 31.42 -31.65
N TRP A 394 -31.15 31.00 -30.48
CA TRP A 394 -30.91 29.61 -30.14
C TRP A 394 -31.90 29.16 -29.07
N GLN A 395 -32.52 28.00 -29.27
CA GLN A 395 -33.12 27.29 -28.16
C GLN A 395 -31.99 26.67 -27.34
N THR A 396 -32.01 26.82 -26.02
CA THR A 396 -31.02 26.26 -25.09
C THR A 396 -31.72 25.62 -23.88
N PRO A 397 -31.03 24.74 -23.13
CA PRO A 397 -31.58 24.15 -21.91
C PRO A 397 -31.64 25.12 -20.71
N TYR A 398 -31.15 26.35 -20.83
CA TYR A 398 -31.04 27.30 -19.71
C TYR A 398 -32.35 28.08 -19.47
N THR A 399 -33.36 27.39 -18.97
CA THR A 399 -34.68 27.97 -18.67
C THR A 399 -34.73 28.59 -17.27
N SER A 400 -35.68 29.50 -17.05
CA SER A 400 -36.00 30.03 -15.72
C SER A 400 -36.51 28.90 -14.80
N PRO A 401 -36.27 28.97 -13.47
CA PRO A 401 -36.87 28.04 -12.50
C PRO A 401 -38.39 27.90 -12.61
N ASP A 402 -39.09 28.94 -13.06
CA ASP A 402 -40.55 28.96 -13.18
C ASP A 402 -41.06 28.35 -14.50
N PHE A 403 -40.16 28.05 -15.44
CA PHE A 403 -40.52 27.48 -16.74
C PHE A 403 -40.76 25.97 -16.62
N GLN A 404 -42.00 25.53 -16.90
CA GLN A 404 -42.39 24.14 -16.79
C GLN A 404 -42.18 23.39 -18.10
N LEU A 405 -41.32 22.38 -18.07
CA LEU A 405 -41.22 21.41 -19.15
C LEU A 405 -42.33 20.35 -19.03
N PRO A 406 -42.83 19.82 -20.16
CA PRO A 406 -43.74 18.67 -20.11
C PRO A 406 -43.05 17.47 -19.47
N VAL A 407 -43.63 16.95 -18.39
CA VAL A 407 -43.12 15.77 -17.68
C VAL A 407 -44.15 14.65 -17.63
N THR A 408 -43.69 13.40 -17.67
CA THR A 408 -44.52 12.22 -17.46
C THR A 408 -44.45 11.79 -16.01
N SER A 409 -45.49 12.11 -15.23
CA SER A 409 -45.51 11.85 -13.78
C SER A 409 -45.70 10.37 -13.41
N ASP A 410 -46.16 9.54 -14.34
CA ASP A 410 -46.45 8.10 -14.11
C ASP A 410 -45.30 7.20 -14.60
N SER A 411 -44.09 7.46 -14.10
CA SER A 411 -42.89 6.67 -14.39
C SER A 411 -42.09 6.39 -13.13
N TYR A 412 -41.40 5.25 -13.08
CA TYR A 412 -40.44 4.94 -12.02
C TYR A 412 -39.35 6.02 -11.90
N LEU A 413 -38.82 6.48 -13.04
CA LEU A 413 -37.78 7.52 -13.09
C LEU A 413 -38.28 8.85 -12.51
N TYR A 414 -39.56 9.19 -12.73
CA TYR A 414 -40.15 10.40 -12.17
C TYR A 414 -40.16 10.39 -10.64
N LYS A 415 -40.49 9.24 -10.03
CA LYS A 415 -40.50 9.06 -8.57
C LYS A 415 -39.10 9.17 -7.95
N LEU A 416 -38.07 8.79 -8.69
CA LEU A 416 -36.68 8.87 -8.26
C LEU A 416 -36.14 10.32 -8.31
N GLY A 417 -36.53 11.07 -9.35
CA GLY A 417 -36.16 12.47 -9.53
C GLY A 417 -34.94 12.68 -10.42
N ASN A 418 -35.06 13.62 -11.36
CA ASN A 418 -34.07 13.84 -12.42
C ASN A 418 -32.67 14.18 -11.90
N LYS A 419 -32.57 15.04 -10.87
CA LYS A 419 -31.28 15.48 -10.33
C LYS A 419 -30.44 14.31 -9.79
N GLU A 420 -31.08 13.34 -9.15
CA GLU A 420 -30.41 12.14 -8.64
C GLU A 420 -29.94 11.24 -9.78
N ILE A 421 -30.80 11.03 -10.78
CA ILE A 421 -30.47 10.23 -11.98
C ILE A 421 -29.30 10.85 -12.74
N VAL A 422 -29.35 12.15 -13.02
CA VAL A 422 -28.29 12.89 -13.74
C VAL A 422 -26.96 12.78 -12.99
N ARG A 423 -26.98 12.89 -11.67
CA ARG A 423 -25.79 12.72 -10.84
C ARG A 423 -25.20 11.32 -10.96
N ALA A 424 -26.00 10.28 -10.75
CA ALA A 424 -25.56 8.89 -10.88
C ALA A 424 -25.00 8.62 -12.29
N MET A 425 -25.68 9.10 -13.34
CA MET A 425 -25.23 8.96 -14.71
C MET A 425 -23.89 9.63 -14.98
N SER A 426 -23.65 10.83 -14.40
CA SER A 426 -22.37 11.52 -14.55
C SER A 426 -21.20 10.77 -13.88
N GLU A 427 -21.46 10.12 -12.74
CA GLU A 427 -20.48 9.29 -12.03
C GLU A 427 -20.24 7.95 -12.77
N VAL A 428 -21.29 7.36 -13.37
CA VAL A 428 -21.15 6.19 -14.25
C VAL A 428 -20.34 6.53 -15.51
N GLN A 429 -20.53 7.71 -16.10
CA GLN A 429 -19.73 8.15 -17.24
C GLN A 429 -18.24 8.29 -16.86
N GLU A 430 -17.93 8.68 -15.63
CA GLU A 430 -16.56 8.71 -15.13
C GLU A 430 -15.94 7.31 -15.13
N VAL A 431 -16.68 6.29 -14.65
CA VAL A 431 -16.25 4.89 -14.72
C VAL A 431 -15.99 4.46 -16.17
N LEU A 432 -16.90 4.78 -17.09
CA LEU A 432 -16.72 4.51 -18.53
C LEU A 432 -15.51 5.22 -19.14
N THR A 433 -15.11 6.36 -18.58
CA THR A 433 -13.92 7.10 -19.01
C THR A 433 -12.67 6.42 -18.50
N LEU A 434 -12.67 5.97 -17.23
CA LEU A 434 -11.58 5.22 -16.62
C LEU A 434 -11.35 3.87 -17.32
N THR A 435 -12.39 3.12 -17.67
CA THR A 435 -12.23 1.83 -18.39
C THR A 435 -11.51 1.97 -19.74
N GLY A 436 -11.53 3.17 -20.34
CA GLY A 436 -10.81 3.49 -21.57
C GLY A 436 -9.38 4.01 -21.37
N LYS A 437 -8.90 4.19 -20.13
CA LYS A 437 -7.54 4.66 -19.86
C LYS A 437 -6.51 3.54 -20.01
N ASP A 438 -5.29 3.94 -20.34
CA ASP A 438 -4.14 3.04 -20.40
C ASP A 438 -3.54 2.78 -19.01
N ASP A 439 -2.75 1.70 -18.93
CA ASP A 439 -2.04 1.23 -17.74
C ASP A 439 -1.07 2.24 -17.11
N SER A 440 -0.74 3.32 -17.84
CA SER A 440 0.04 4.44 -17.31
C SER A 440 -0.74 5.30 -16.30
N TYR A 441 -2.06 5.12 -16.22
CA TYR A 441 -2.90 5.80 -15.23
C TYR A 441 -2.67 5.20 -13.83
N ALA A 442 -2.14 6.02 -12.92
CA ALA A 442 -1.76 5.59 -11.59
C ALA A 442 -2.98 5.17 -10.74
N GLY A 443 -3.00 3.91 -10.33
CA GLY A 443 -4.08 3.35 -9.50
C GLY A 443 -5.39 3.12 -10.25
N LEU A 444 -5.36 2.95 -11.58
CA LEU A 444 -6.55 2.80 -12.43
C LEU A 444 -7.57 1.78 -11.88
N TYR A 445 -7.11 0.55 -11.63
CA TYR A 445 -7.98 -0.52 -11.15
C TYR A 445 -8.52 -0.26 -9.74
N LEU A 446 -7.73 0.36 -8.87
CA LEU A 446 -8.18 0.76 -7.53
C LEU A 446 -9.27 1.83 -7.61
N ASP A 447 -9.13 2.81 -8.51
CA ASP A 447 -10.15 3.83 -8.72
C ASP A 447 -11.43 3.24 -9.31
N LEU A 448 -11.33 2.30 -10.26
CA LEU A 448 -12.49 1.56 -10.78
C LEU A 448 -13.21 0.79 -9.67
N ILE A 449 -12.50 0.08 -8.81
CA ILE A 449 -13.08 -0.63 -7.67
C ILE A 449 -13.78 0.35 -6.72
N ARG A 450 -13.12 1.47 -6.39
CA ARG A 450 -13.66 2.48 -5.50
C ARG A 450 -14.94 3.10 -6.08
N GLN A 451 -14.90 3.60 -7.32
CA GLN A 451 -16.04 4.29 -7.94
C GLN A 451 -17.23 3.36 -8.14
N THR A 452 -17.01 2.13 -8.63
CA THR A 452 -18.09 1.15 -8.78
C THR A 452 -18.70 0.74 -7.45
N THR A 453 -17.92 0.69 -6.38
CA THR A 453 -18.42 0.43 -5.02
C THR A 453 -19.22 1.61 -4.49
N THR A 454 -18.70 2.84 -4.60
CA THR A 454 -19.41 4.06 -4.21
C THR A 454 -20.74 4.21 -4.95
N LEU A 455 -20.77 3.94 -6.26
CA LEU A 455 -22.00 3.95 -7.06
C LEU A 455 -23.03 2.93 -6.56
N ALA A 456 -22.61 1.70 -6.28
CA ALA A 456 -23.50 0.64 -5.79
C ALA A 456 -24.07 0.96 -4.40
N ASP A 457 -23.27 1.60 -3.54
CA ASP A 457 -23.66 1.97 -2.18
C ASP A 457 -24.55 3.22 -2.16
N ALA A 458 -24.25 4.22 -3.00
CA ALA A 458 -25.00 5.47 -3.05
C ALA A 458 -26.34 5.34 -3.80
N TYR A 459 -26.39 4.52 -4.85
CA TYR A 459 -27.54 4.42 -5.76
C TYR A 459 -28.11 3.00 -5.81
N HIS A 460 -28.80 2.60 -4.73
CA HIS A 460 -29.39 1.26 -4.64
C HIS A 460 -30.37 0.92 -5.77
N TRP A 461 -30.96 1.92 -6.42
CA TRP A 461 -31.89 1.76 -7.54
C TRP A 461 -31.21 1.38 -8.86
N LEU A 462 -29.86 1.44 -8.98
CA LEU A 462 -29.14 1.01 -10.18
C LEU A 462 -29.34 -0.49 -10.52
N ARG A 463 -29.87 -1.29 -9.59
CA ARG A 463 -30.24 -2.70 -9.81
C ARG A 463 -31.62 -2.88 -10.44
N GLU A 464 -32.46 -1.85 -10.42
CA GLU A 464 -33.85 -1.96 -10.85
C GLU A 464 -33.93 -2.05 -12.38
N PRO A 465 -34.72 -2.99 -12.94
CA PRO A 465 -34.90 -3.11 -14.39
C PRO A 465 -35.46 -1.83 -15.02
N ALA A 466 -36.32 -1.11 -14.29
CA ALA A 466 -36.89 0.17 -14.71
C ALA A 466 -35.84 1.29 -14.82
N ALA A 467 -34.63 1.08 -14.32
CA ALA A 467 -33.46 1.94 -14.47
C ALA A 467 -32.34 1.24 -15.27
N GLN A 468 -32.70 0.33 -16.18
CA GLN A 468 -31.79 -0.42 -17.07
C GLN A 468 -30.76 -1.34 -16.36
N ALA A 469 -30.91 -1.58 -15.05
CA ALA A 469 -30.05 -2.49 -14.26
C ALA A 469 -28.53 -2.27 -14.45
N LEU A 470 -28.06 -1.01 -14.38
CA LEU A 470 -26.65 -0.64 -14.52
C LEU A 470 -25.73 -1.32 -13.48
N ALA A 471 -26.28 -1.76 -12.33
CA ALA A 471 -25.52 -2.44 -11.29
C ALA A 471 -24.84 -3.74 -11.78
N GLU A 472 -25.42 -4.42 -12.79
CA GLU A 472 -24.86 -5.65 -13.36
C GLU A 472 -23.48 -5.42 -13.99
N PRO A 473 -23.33 -4.61 -15.05
CA PRO A 473 -22.02 -4.37 -15.65
C PRO A 473 -21.07 -3.60 -14.73
N LEU A 474 -21.56 -2.74 -13.82
CA LEU A 474 -20.70 -2.12 -12.79
C LEU A 474 -20.07 -3.17 -11.86
N THR A 475 -20.82 -4.20 -11.49
CA THR A 475 -20.31 -5.31 -10.69
C THR A 475 -19.28 -6.13 -11.45
N GLU A 476 -19.50 -6.40 -12.74
CA GLU A 476 -18.52 -7.08 -13.59
C GLU A 476 -17.23 -6.28 -13.76
N ILE A 477 -17.33 -4.96 -13.95
CA ILE A 477 -16.17 -4.05 -14.00
C ILE A 477 -15.39 -4.12 -12.69
N ARG A 478 -16.08 -4.04 -11.54
CA ARG A 478 -15.46 -4.15 -10.22
C ARG A 478 -14.71 -5.46 -10.06
N GLN A 479 -15.36 -6.59 -10.35
CA GLN A 479 -14.74 -7.92 -10.25
C GLN A 479 -13.52 -8.06 -11.15
N THR A 480 -13.62 -7.55 -12.38
CA THR A 480 -12.52 -7.57 -13.36
C THR A 480 -11.36 -6.69 -12.90
N ALA A 481 -11.65 -5.50 -12.36
CA ALA A 481 -10.64 -4.62 -11.79
C ALA A 481 -9.96 -5.24 -10.56
N THR A 482 -10.69 -5.89 -9.66
CA THR A 482 -10.12 -6.62 -8.52
C THR A 482 -9.15 -7.72 -8.98
N ALA A 483 -9.54 -8.53 -9.96
CA ALA A 483 -8.65 -9.55 -10.54
C ALA A 483 -7.43 -8.92 -11.24
N ALA A 484 -7.59 -7.75 -11.85
CA ALA A 484 -6.51 -7.06 -12.54
C ALA A 484 -5.50 -6.43 -11.57
N VAL A 485 -5.89 -6.01 -10.35
CA VAL A 485 -4.94 -5.48 -9.34
C VAL A 485 -3.85 -6.49 -9.03
N GLU A 486 -4.22 -7.74 -8.72
CA GLU A 486 -3.26 -8.80 -8.35
C GLU A 486 -2.28 -9.11 -9.49
N GLU A 487 -2.79 -9.22 -10.72
CA GLU A 487 -1.95 -9.48 -11.89
C GLU A 487 -1.09 -8.26 -12.28
N PHE A 488 -1.62 -7.04 -12.16
CA PHE A 488 -0.91 -5.81 -12.49
C PHE A 488 0.27 -5.56 -11.53
N GLU A 489 0.09 -5.77 -10.21
CA GLU A 489 1.17 -5.66 -9.24
C GLU A 489 2.29 -6.67 -9.50
N LYS A 490 1.95 -7.87 -9.99
CA LYS A 490 2.93 -8.88 -10.38
C LYS A 490 3.72 -8.44 -11.60
N VAL A 491 3.04 -7.89 -12.61
CA VAL A 491 3.67 -7.35 -13.83
C VAL A 491 4.57 -6.14 -13.52
N GLN A 492 4.12 -5.20 -12.68
CA GLN A 492 4.94 -4.05 -12.28
C GLN A 492 6.19 -4.47 -11.50
N ARG A 493 6.06 -5.42 -10.56
CA ARG A 493 7.22 -5.97 -9.83
C ARG A 493 8.21 -6.63 -10.78
N LEU A 494 7.74 -7.42 -11.74
CA LEU A 494 8.58 -8.02 -12.77
C LEU A 494 9.29 -6.96 -13.60
N ARG A 495 8.58 -5.94 -14.11
CA ARG A 495 9.18 -4.83 -14.87
C ARG A 495 10.25 -4.09 -14.08
N LYS A 496 9.98 -3.74 -12.81
CA LYS A 496 10.94 -3.05 -11.93
C LYS A 496 12.17 -3.91 -11.67
N SER A 497 11.98 -5.19 -11.35
CA SER A 497 13.07 -6.15 -11.12
C SER A 497 13.93 -6.33 -12.38
N THR A 498 13.30 -6.50 -13.55
CA THR A 498 14.00 -6.61 -14.84
C THR A 498 14.81 -5.35 -15.13
N ALA A 499 14.21 -4.16 -14.97
CA ALA A 499 14.92 -2.90 -15.19
C ALA A 499 16.13 -2.72 -14.26
N GLN A 500 15.99 -3.06 -12.98
CA GLN A 500 17.10 -3.01 -12.01
C GLN A 500 18.22 -4.00 -12.36
N GLN A 501 17.88 -5.23 -12.73
CA GLN A 501 18.86 -6.24 -13.16
C GLN A 501 19.57 -5.81 -14.45
N THR A 502 18.83 -5.31 -15.45
CA THR A 502 19.40 -4.77 -16.69
C THR A 502 20.36 -3.62 -16.39
N GLN A 503 19.97 -2.66 -15.54
CA GLN A 503 20.82 -1.53 -15.19
C GLN A 503 22.12 -1.96 -14.49
N LEU A 504 22.05 -2.91 -13.57
CA LEU A 504 23.23 -3.40 -12.84
C LEU A 504 24.21 -4.13 -13.77
N VAL A 505 23.71 -4.97 -14.67
CA VAL A 505 24.55 -5.68 -15.64
C VAL A 505 25.12 -4.72 -16.70
N PHE A 506 24.35 -3.73 -17.14
CA PHE A 506 24.83 -2.71 -18.07
C PHE A 506 25.94 -1.85 -17.45
N GLN A 507 25.80 -1.44 -16.18
CA GLN A 507 26.86 -0.74 -15.44
C GLN A 507 28.15 -1.54 -15.39
N LYS A 508 28.09 -2.84 -15.05
CA LYS A 508 29.26 -3.73 -15.08
C LYS A 508 29.91 -3.80 -16.46
N ALA A 509 29.10 -3.89 -17.52
CA ALA A 509 29.57 -3.93 -18.90
C ALA A 509 30.26 -2.62 -19.30
N ASP A 510 29.68 -1.47 -18.94
CA ASP A 510 30.24 -0.15 -19.22
C ASP A 510 31.55 0.09 -18.43
N ASP A 511 31.62 -0.35 -17.17
CA ASP A 511 32.82 -0.27 -16.35
C ASP A 511 33.97 -1.11 -16.92
N LEU A 512 33.68 -2.35 -17.35
CA LEU A 512 34.65 -3.22 -18.00
C LEU A 512 35.13 -2.62 -19.33
N ALA A 513 34.21 -2.11 -20.16
CA ALA A 513 34.54 -1.44 -21.40
C ALA A 513 35.42 -0.19 -21.16
N GLY A 514 35.11 0.58 -20.12
CA GLY A 514 35.90 1.73 -19.70
C GLY A 514 37.29 1.36 -19.19
N ARG A 515 37.47 0.20 -18.53
CA ARG A 515 38.78 -0.32 -18.10
C ARG A 515 39.65 -0.69 -19.29
N ILE A 516 39.10 -1.47 -20.23
CA ILE A 516 39.81 -1.95 -21.42
C ILE A 516 40.29 -0.78 -22.29
N ARG A 517 39.48 0.28 -22.42
CA ARG A 517 39.87 1.48 -23.20
C ARG A 517 40.95 2.34 -22.54
N ARG A 518 41.15 2.24 -21.21
CA ARG A 518 42.08 3.11 -20.46
C ARG A 518 43.49 2.56 -20.36
N ALA A 519 43.68 1.24 -20.34
CA ALA A 519 44.99 0.61 -20.29
C ALA A 519 44.96 -0.81 -20.89
N ALA A 520 45.87 -1.09 -21.82
CA ALA A 520 46.12 -2.45 -22.29
C ALA A 520 46.98 -3.21 -21.25
N PRO A 521 46.76 -4.53 -21.05
CA PRO A 521 47.63 -5.33 -20.19
C PRO A 521 49.06 -5.43 -20.74
N ASP A 522 50.04 -5.47 -19.83
CA ASP A 522 51.46 -5.68 -20.16
C ASP A 522 51.92 -7.13 -19.93
N THR A 523 51.03 -8.01 -19.47
CA THR A 523 51.33 -9.42 -19.15
C THR A 523 50.30 -10.37 -19.75
N VAL A 524 50.73 -11.59 -20.10
CA VAL A 524 49.84 -12.66 -20.60
C VAL A 524 48.68 -12.92 -19.65
N THR A 525 48.96 -12.95 -18.34
CA THR A 525 47.95 -13.18 -17.30
C THR A 525 46.87 -12.09 -17.33
N GLY A 526 47.25 -10.83 -17.56
CA GLY A 526 46.29 -9.72 -17.69
C GLY A 526 45.39 -9.83 -18.93
N PHE A 527 45.94 -10.27 -20.07
CA PHE A 527 45.13 -10.53 -21.28
C PHE A 527 44.14 -11.68 -21.08
N VAL A 528 44.59 -12.79 -20.48
CA VAL A 528 43.75 -13.96 -20.19
C VAL A 528 42.62 -13.61 -19.21
N GLN A 529 42.92 -12.83 -18.16
CA GLN A 529 41.90 -12.35 -17.22
C GLN A 529 40.86 -11.45 -17.89
N LEU A 530 41.28 -10.49 -18.72
CA LEU A 530 40.35 -9.60 -19.43
C LEU A 530 39.43 -10.36 -20.41
N LEU A 531 39.97 -11.33 -21.15
CA LEU A 531 39.16 -12.18 -22.04
C LEU A 531 38.16 -13.04 -21.25
N GLY A 532 38.56 -13.55 -20.08
CA GLY A 532 37.67 -14.25 -19.15
C GLY A 532 36.54 -13.36 -18.62
N GLU A 533 36.88 -12.15 -18.13
CA GLU A 533 35.91 -11.15 -17.65
C GLU A 533 34.94 -10.75 -18.77
N LEU A 534 35.43 -10.50 -19.99
CA LEU A 534 34.60 -10.16 -21.15
C LEU A 534 33.63 -11.28 -21.51
N ARG A 535 34.09 -12.54 -21.50
CA ARG A 535 33.25 -13.71 -21.77
C ARG A 535 32.16 -13.84 -20.70
N ALA A 536 32.51 -13.67 -19.43
CA ALA A 536 31.57 -13.73 -18.32
C ALA A 536 30.51 -12.62 -18.39
N VAL A 537 30.93 -11.36 -18.52
CA VAL A 537 30.02 -10.21 -18.56
C VAL A 537 29.16 -10.22 -19.82
N ARG A 538 29.68 -10.62 -20.99
CA ARG A 538 28.86 -10.83 -22.18
C ARG A 538 27.83 -11.93 -21.98
N GLY A 539 28.18 -13.01 -21.28
CA GLY A 539 27.23 -14.05 -20.86
C GLY A 539 26.12 -13.51 -19.97
N GLU A 540 26.46 -12.70 -18.95
CA GLU A 540 25.48 -12.00 -18.11
C GLU A 540 24.55 -11.11 -18.97
N VAL A 541 25.08 -10.31 -19.90
CA VAL A 541 24.27 -9.46 -20.80
C VAL A 541 23.34 -10.30 -21.67
N VAL A 542 23.82 -11.40 -22.27
CA VAL A 542 23.00 -12.27 -23.11
C VAL A 542 21.89 -12.95 -22.31
N SER A 543 22.16 -13.34 -21.06
CA SER A 543 21.16 -13.95 -20.17
C SER A 543 19.99 -13.02 -19.86
N LEU A 544 20.18 -11.69 -19.95
CA LEU A 544 19.08 -10.74 -19.78
C LEU A 544 17.97 -10.93 -20.81
N LYS A 545 18.24 -11.56 -21.97
CA LYS A 545 17.22 -11.90 -22.98
C LYS A 545 16.14 -12.85 -22.46
N GLU A 546 16.44 -13.63 -21.42
CA GLU A 546 15.49 -14.54 -20.78
C GLU A 546 14.55 -13.83 -19.80
N LEU A 547 14.85 -12.58 -19.43
CA LEU A 547 14.01 -11.80 -18.51
C LEU A 547 12.77 -11.26 -19.23
N ARG A 548 11.61 -11.48 -18.62
CA ARG A 548 10.35 -10.91 -19.10
C ARG A 548 10.38 -9.39 -19.06
N TYR A 549 9.84 -8.76 -20.10
CA TYR A 549 9.77 -7.30 -20.29
C TYR A 549 11.13 -6.59 -20.45
N VAL A 550 12.19 -7.32 -20.78
CA VAL A 550 13.49 -6.70 -21.08
C VAL A 550 13.45 -5.92 -22.40
N ALA A 551 14.17 -4.81 -22.48
CA ALA A 551 14.37 -4.06 -23.71
C ALA A 551 15.35 -4.80 -24.64
N LEU A 552 14.82 -5.78 -25.39
CA LEU A 552 15.63 -6.65 -26.27
C LEU A 552 16.59 -5.88 -27.19
N PRO A 553 16.19 -4.77 -27.86
CA PRO A 553 17.11 -4.01 -28.72
C PRO A 553 18.32 -3.43 -27.96
N ALA A 554 18.12 -2.99 -26.71
CA ALA A 554 19.19 -2.44 -25.88
C ALA A 554 20.18 -3.53 -25.46
N VAL A 555 19.68 -4.70 -25.06
CA VAL A 555 20.51 -5.86 -24.71
C VAL A 555 21.35 -6.33 -25.90
N GLU A 556 20.77 -6.36 -27.09
CA GLU A 556 21.48 -6.74 -28.31
C GLU A 556 22.59 -5.77 -28.68
N THR A 557 22.32 -4.47 -28.54
CA THR A 557 23.31 -3.42 -28.78
C THR A 557 24.49 -3.54 -27.81
N GLN A 558 24.21 -3.75 -26.52
CA GLN A 558 25.27 -3.91 -25.50
C GLN A 558 26.08 -5.20 -25.71
N ALA A 559 25.42 -6.30 -26.05
CA ALA A 559 26.09 -7.57 -26.35
C ALA A 559 27.01 -7.47 -27.57
N ALA A 560 26.58 -6.77 -28.63
CA ALA A 560 27.38 -6.52 -29.82
C ALA A 560 28.60 -5.62 -29.53
N THR A 561 28.44 -4.66 -28.62
CA THR A 561 29.54 -3.79 -28.17
C THR A 561 30.62 -4.59 -27.45
N LEU A 562 30.25 -5.47 -26.51
CA LEU A 562 31.19 -6.35 -25.80
C LEU A 562 31.83 -7.38 -26.73
N GLU A 563 31.11 -7.88 -27.73
CA GLU A 563 31.68 -8.77 -28.74
C GLU A 563 32.78 -8.09 -29.57
N THR A 564 32.53 -6.86 -30.01
CA THR A 564 33.51 -6.07 -30.77
C THR A 564 34.75 -5.83 -29.93
N LEU A 565 34.57 -5.39 -28.68
CA LEU A 565 35.66 -5.16 -27.74
C LEU A 565 36.45 -6.46 -27.44
N GLY A 566 35.76 -7.60 -27.34
CA GLY A 566 36.41 -8.90 -27.16
C GLY A 566 37.28 -9.31 -28.34
N ARG A 567 36.89 -8.99 -29.57
CA ARG A 567 37.73 -9.23 -30.76
C ARG A 567 38.99 -8.35 -30.73
N GLU A 568 38.87 -7.09 -30.32
CA GLU A 568 40.03 -6.20 -30.18
C GLU A 568 41.05 -6.71 -29.16
N VAL A 569 40.59 -7.11 -27.97
CA VAL A 569 41.47 -7.69 -26.93
C VAL A 569 42.08 -9.01 -27.39
N ALA A 570 41.32 -9.85 -28.12
CA ALA A 570 41.82 -11.09 -28.70
C ALA A 570 42.97 -10.84 -29.69
N THR A 571 42.84 -9.86 -30.59
CA THR A 571 43.92 -9.48 -31.53
C THR A 571 45.17 -9.00 -30.79
N GLN A 572 45.00 -8.13 -29.78
CA GLN A 572 46.12 -7.65 -28.96
C GLN A 572 46.82 -8.79 -28.20
N THR A 573 46.05 -9.79 -27.75
CA THR A 573 46.58 -10.98 -27.06
C THR A 573 47.45 -11.82 -28.01
N VAL A 574 47.03 -12.01 -29.26
CA VAL A 574 47.83 -12.72 -30.28
C VAL A 574 49.14 -11.99 -30.56
N GLU A 575 49.08 -10.67 -30.78
CA GLU A 575 50.27 -9.84 -30.99
C GLU A 575 51.26 -9.91 -29.81
N PHE A 576 50.74 -9.97 -28.57
CA PHE A 576 51.56 -10.14 -27.38
C PHE A 576 52.22 -11.53 -27.33
N LEU A 577 51.47 -12.60 -27.57
CA LEU A 577 51.95 -13.99 -27.49
C LEU A 577 53.02 -14.34 -28.54
N LEU A 578 53.10 -13.60 -29.64
CA LEU A 578 54.14 -13.75 -30.66
C LEU A 578 55.51 -13.15 -30.25
N LYS A 579 55.58 -12.42 -29.13
CA LYS A 579 56.86 -11.91 -28.62
C LYS A 579 57.70 -13.03 -28.00
N PRO A 580 59.02 -13.06 -28.22
CA PRO A 580 59.90 -14.13 -27.72
C PRO A 580 59.89 -14.28 -26.18
N ASP A 581 59.64 -13.20 -25.44
CA ASP A 581 59.63 -13.21 -23.97
C ASP A 581 58.21 -13.31 -23.37
N ALA A 582 57.17 -13.52 -24.17
CA ALA A 582 55.77 -13.46 -23.72
C ALA A 582 55.47 -14.46 -22.59
N LEU A 583 56.05 -15.67 -22.64
CA LEU A 583 55.86 -16.73 -21.65
C LEU A 583 56.98 -16.79 -20.60
N ALA A 584 57.93 -15.86 -20.61
CA ALA A 584 59.03 -15.83 -19.63
C ALA A 584 58.54 -15.86 -18.16
N PRO A 585 57.46 -15.15 -17.77
CA PRO A 585 56.93 -15.23 -16.39
C PRO A 585 56.49 -16.65 -15.97
N TYR A 586 55.91 -17.43 -16.89
CA TYR A 586 55.55 -18.82 -16.63
C TYR A 586 56.79 -19.71 -16.54
N ALA A 587 57.77 -19.52 -17.43
CA ALA A 587 59.02 -20.28 -17.38
C ALA A 587 59.78 -20.07 -16.04
N THR A 588 59.83 -18.84 -15.53
CA THR A 588 60.43 -18.53 -14.23
C THR A 588 59.66 -19.16 -13.06
N ARG A 589 58.32 -19.09 -13.06
CA ARG A 589 57.49 -19.73 -12.02
C ARG A 589 57.64 -21.26 -12.02
N VAL A 590 57.63 -21.89 -13.19
CA VAL A 590 57.81 -23.34 -13.34
C VAL A 590 59.17 -23.78 -12.81
N GLN A 591 60.24 -23.02 -13.08
CA GLN A 591 61.58 -23.30 -12.57
C GLN A 591 61.69 -23.14 -11.04
N ALA A 592 61.08 -22.11 -10.46
CA ALA A 592 61.06 -21.92 -9.00
C ALA A 592 60.35 -23.08 -8.28
N ILE A 593 59.28 -23.62 -8.88
CA ILE A 593 58.59 -24.80 -8.36
C ILE A 593 59.48 -26.05 -8.45
N GLU A 594 60.21 -26.23 -9.56
CA GLU A 594 61.14 -27.36 -9.74
C GLU A 594 62.20 -27.44 -8.64
N GLU A 595 62.86 -26.31 -8.35
CA GLU A 595 63.89 -26.20 -7.31
C GLU A 595 63.30 -26.47 -5.91
N ALA A 596 62.08 -26.00 -5.66
CA ALA A 596 61.40 -26.23 -4.40
C ALA A 596 60.98 -27.69 -4.19
N VAL A 597 60.53 -28.40 -5.24
CA VAL A 597 60.12 -29.81 -5.16
C VAL A 597 61.30 -30.72 -4.75
N ALA A 598 62.53 -30.37 -5.12
CA ALA A 598 63.72 -31.14 -4.75
C ALA A 598 64.06 -31.10 -3.23
N LEU A 599 63.61 -30.06 -2.52
CA LEU A 599 63.94 -29.81 -1.11
C LEU A 599 62.88 -30.33 -0.12
N VAL A 600 61.78 -30.92 -0.61
CA VAL A 600 60.65 -31.38 0.21
C VAL A 600 61.05 -32.57 1.10
N GLN A 601 60.85 -32.39 2.42
CA GLN A 601 61.16 -33.42 3.44
C GLN A 601 59.93 -33.92 4.20
N LYS A 602 58.80 -33.18 4.18
CA LYS A 602 57.55 -33.54 4.86
C LYS A 602 56.36 -33.55 3.91
N THR A 603 55.32 -34.32 4.23
CA THR A 603 54.12 -34.39 3.38
C THR A 603 53.37 -33.05 3.29
N VAL A 604 53.37 -32.26 4.37
CA VAL A 604 52.76 -30.91 4.41
C VAL A 604 53.44 -29.93 3.46
N GLU A 605 54.77 -30.00 3.35
CA GLU A 605 55.53 -29.20 2.39
C GLU A 605 55.22 -29.65 0.95
N ALA A 606 54.99 -30.95 0.73
CA ALA A 606 54.58 -31.48 -0.57
C ALA A 606 53.18 -31.00 -0.98
N ASP A 607 52.22 -30.95 -0.03
CA ASP A 607 50.84 -30.50 -0.29
C ASP A 607 50.77 -28.99 -0.60
N GLN A 608 51.58 -28.16 0.08
CA GLN A 608 51.67 -26.73 -0.23
C GLN A 608 52.21 -26.51 -1.65
N ARG A 609 53.22 -27.31 -2.06
CA ARG A 609 53.72 -27.27 -3.45
C ARG A 609 52.73 -27.84 -4.45
N GLU A 610 51.86 -28.77 -4.06
CA GLU A 610 50.78 -29.29 -4.89
C GLU A 610 49.71 -28.24 -5.17
N GLN A 611 49.37 -27.39 -4.19
CA GLN A 611 48.48 -26.25 -4.40
C GLN A 611 49.09 -25.19 -5.32
N GLU A 612 50.37 -24.85 -5.13
CA GLU A 612 51.10 -23.93 -6.02
C GLU A 612 51.18 -24.47 -7.46
N THR A 613 51.42 -25.78 -7.64
CA THR A 613 51.36 -26.41 -8.97
C THR A 613 49.94 -26.41 -9.51
N ALA A 614 48.90 -26.72 -8.73
CA ALA A 614 47.52 -26.73 -9.21
C ALA A 614 47.06 -25.36 -9.75
N ALA A 615 47.45 -24.27 -9.09
CA ALA A 615 47.16 -22.90 -9.57
C ALA A 615 47.84 -22.63 -10.92
N VAL A 616 49.13 -22.96 -11.06
CA VAL A 616 49.86 -22.81 -12.35
C VAL A 616 49.28 -23.73 -13.43
N ALA A 617 48.79 -24.92 -13.07
CA ALA A 617 48.13 -25.83 -14.01
C ALA A 617 46.83 -25.23 -14.56
N GLN A 618 45.98 -24.65 -13.70
CA GLN A 618 44.74 -23.98 -14.13
C GLN A 618 45.02 -22.76 -15.01
N GLU A 619 46.02 -21.96 -14.67
CA GLU A 619 46.43 -20.82 -15.48
C GLU A 619 46.93 -21.26 -16.88
N LEU A 620 47.72 -22.33 -16.96
CA LEU A 620 48.20 -22.91 -18.22
C LEU A 620 47.07 -23.57 -19.03
N GLU A 621 46.11 -24.22 -18.38
CA GLU A 621 44.93 -24.81 -19.03
C GLU A 621 44.03 -23.73 -19.63
N LEU A 622 43.76 -22.65 -18.88
CA LEU A 622 43.03 -21.49 -19.36
C LEU A 622 43.76 -20.81 -20.53
N LEU A 623 45.09 -20.72 -20.48
CA LEU A 623 45.90 -20.19 -21.58
C LEU A 623 45.75 -21.05 -22.85
N ILE A 624 45.76 -22.38 -22.72
CA ILE A 624 45.54 -23.31 -23.85
C ILE A 624 44.12 -23.18 -24.40
N GLU A 625 43.09 -23.08 -23.54
CA GLU A 625 41.70 -22.90 -23.97
C GLU A 625 41.51 -21.57 -24.70
N VAL A 626 42.09 -20.48 -24.18
CA VAL A 626 42.01 -19.15 -24.80
C VAL A 626 42.72 -19.18 -26.16
N VAL A 627 43.96 -19.68 -26.24
CA VAL A 627 44.71 -19.75 -27.50
C VAL A 627 44.05 -20.64 -28.54
N GLY A 628 43.46 -21.77 -28.12
CA GLY A 628 42.73 -22.67 -29.02
C GLY A 628 41.46 -22.07 -29.63
N ASN A 629 40.88 -21.04 -29.00
CA ASN A 629 39.67 -20.37 -29.44
C ASN A 629 39.92 -18.97 -30.04
N LEU A 630 41.18 -18.50 -30.09
CA LEU A 630 41.53 -17.22 -30.70
C LEU A 630 41.44 -17.33 -32.24
N PRO A 631 40.77 -16.38 -32.92
CA PRO A 631 40.73 -16.34 -34.38
C PRO A 631 42.08 -15.84 -34.93
N ILE A 632 43.01 -16.77 -35.20
CA ILE A 632 44.33 -16.47 -35.76
C ILE A 632 44.29 -16.73 -37.29
N PRO A 633 44.50 -15.70 -38.14
CA PRO A 633 44.44 -15.87 -39.60
C PRO A 633 45.58 -16.69 -40.18
N ASP A 634 46.75 -16.69 -39.54
CA ASP A 634 47.97 -17.34 -39.99
C ASP A 634 48.23 -18.64 -39.20
N PRO A 635 48.09 -19.83 -39.82
CA PRO A 635 48.34 -21.10 -39.16
C PRO A 635 49.76 -21.25 -38.60
N THR A 636 50.74 -20.52 -39.15
CA THR A 636 52.14 -20.58 -38.67
C THR A 636 52.32 -19.87 -37.34
N GLN A 637 51.57 -18.79 -37.10
CA GLN A 637 51.53 -18.08 -35.81
C GLN A 637 50.88 -18.95 -34.72
N THR A 638 49.78 -19.65 -35.06
CA THR A 638 49.13 -20.60 -34.18
C THR A 638 50.08 -21.71 -33.74
N THR A 639 50.82 -22.30 -34.68
CA THR A 639 51.82 -23.34 -34.38
C THR A 639 52.92 -22.81 -33.47
N ALA A 640 53.46 -21.62 -33.74
CA ALA A 640 54.51 -21.01 -32.91
C ALA A 640 54.06 -20.77 -31.46
N ILE A 641 52.84 -20.29 -31.26
CA ILE A 641 52.28 -20.05 -29.91
C ILE A 641 52.06 -21.40 -29.19
N ILE A 642 51.49 -22.40 -29.88
CA ILE A 642 51.24 -23.74 -29.30
C ILE A 642 52.55 -24.44 -28.93
N ASP A 643 53.59 -24.36 -29.78
CA ASP A 643 54.90 -24.97 -29.50
C ASP A 643 55.54 -24.34 -28.25
N ASN A 644 55.51 -23.00 -28.13
CA ASN A 644 56.03 -22.29 -26.98
C ASN A 644 55.30 -22.66 -25.67
N ILE A 645 53.98 -22.80 -25.71
CA ILE A 645 53.17 -23.26 -24.56
C ILE A 645 53.48 -24.74 -24.24
N SER A 646 53.61 -25.59 -25.26
CA SER A 646 53.87 -27.02 -25.11
C SER A 646 55.21 -27.30 -24.41
N VAL A 647 56.24 -26.49 -24.68
CA VAL A 647 57.55 -26.58 -24.00
C VAL A 647 57.42 -26.30 -22.50
N VAL A 648 56.71 -25.23 -22.12
CA VAL A 648 56.47 -24.87 -20.71
C VAL A 648 55.61 -25.95 -20.02
N TYR A 649 54.59 -26.45 -20.71
CA TYR A 649 53.65 -27.46 -20.19
C TYR A 649 54.31 -28.83 -20.00
N ALA A 650 55.20 -29.25 -20.91
CA ALA A 650 55.96 -30.48 -20.80
C ALA A 650 56.89 -30.48 -19.57
N ARG A 651 57.60 -29.37 -19.34
CA ARG A 651 58.46 -29.19 -18.15
C ARG A 651 57.63 -29.20 -16.87
N PHE A 652 56.49 -28.52 -16.86
CA PHE A 652 55.56 -28.51 -15.74
C PHE A 652 55.02 -29.92 -15.38
N ASN A 653 54.67 -30.74 -16.37
CA ASN A 653 54.21 -32.11 -16.13
C ASN A 653 55.28 -33.03 -15.51
N GLN A 654 56.55 -32.85 -15.90
CA GLN A 654 57.67 -33.58 -15.29
C GLN A 654 57.81 -33.25 -13.80
N ILE A 655 57.68 -31.97 -13.44
CA ILE A 655 57.72 -31.49 -12.05
C ILE A 655 56.56 -32.07 -11.24
N ARG A 656 55.34 -32.07 -11.79
CA ARG A 656 54.15 -32.67 -11.16
C ARG A 656 54.33 -34.16 -10.87
N ALA A 657 54.93 -34.91 -11.81
CA ALA A 657 55.22 -36.33 -11.64
C ALA A 657 56.34 -36.60 -10.61
N ALA A 658 57.32 -35.69 -10.49
CA ALA A 658 58.37 -35.76 -9.47
C ALA A 658 57.81 -35.49 -8.07
N LEU A 659 56.99 -34.45 -7.92
CA LEU A 659 56.31 -34.11 -6.67
C LEU A 659 55.40 -35.25 -6.19
N LYS A 660 54.60 -35.84 -7.09
CA LYS A 660 53.71 -36.98 -6.76
C LYS A 660 54.48 -38.19 -6.22
N ARG A 661 55.62 -38.54 -6.83
CA ARG A 661 56.47 -39.65 -6.36
C ARG A 661 57.11 -39.36 -5.00
N ARG A 662 57.55 -38.12 -4.78
CA ARG A 662 58.16 -37.70 -3.51
C ARG A 662 57.14 -37.72 -2.37
N ARG A 663 55.90 -37.28 -2.63
CA ARG A 663 54.80 -37.31 -1.67
C ARG A 663 54.43 -38.73 -1.24
N LEU A 664 54.28 -39.65 -2.19
CA LEU A 664 53.94 -41.06 -1.92
C LEU A 664 54.96 -41.75 -1.01
N ALA A 665 56.25 -41.45 -1.18
CA ALA A 665 57.32 -42.03 -0.33
C ALA A 665 57.32 -41.49 1.11
N LEU A 666 56.95 -40.22 1.31
CA LEU A 666 56.88 -39.58 2.63
C LEU A 666 55.57 -39.92 3.38
N ALA A 667 54.47 -40.02 2.64
CA ALA A 667 53.15 -40.32 3.20
C ALA A 667 53.08 -41.69 3.88
N GLY A 668 53.78 -42.71 3.35
CA GLY A 668 53.74 -44.07 3.90
C GLY A 668 54.33 -44.21 5.31
N THR A 669 55.42 -43.51 5.61
CA THR A 669 56.08 -43.54 6.92
C THR A 669 55.42 -42.60 7.93
N GLU A 670 54.92 -41.45 7.48
CA GLU A 670 54.20 -40.49 8.35
C GLU A 670 52.79 -41.00 8.73
N ALA A 671 52.08 -41.67 7.81
CA ALA A 671 50.72 -42.19 8.04
C ALA A 671 50.66 -43.24 9.17
N GLN A 672 51.64 -44.13 9.26
CA GLN A 672 51.70 -45.16 10.32
C GLN A 672 51.86 -44.55 11.72
N ALA A 673 52.72 -43.53 11.85
CA ALA A 673 52.95 -42.83 13.11
C ALA A 673 51.72 -41.99 13.51
N GLN A 674 51.09 -41.31 12.54
CA GLN A 674 49.89 -40.50 12.75
C GLN A 674 48.67 -41.34 13.14
N PHE A 675 48.44 -42.47 12.46
CA PHE A 675 47.32 -43.38 12.77
C PHE A 675 47.39 -43.88 14.22
N THR A 676 48.57 -44.30 14.66
CA THR A 676 48.79 -44.79 16.03
C THR A 676 48.50 -43.71 17.08
N ALA A 677 48.88 -42.46 16.83
CA ALA A 677 48.60 -41.34 17.73
C ALA A 677 47.10 -40.97 17.77
N GLN A 678 46.42 -40.99 16.62
CA GLN A 678 45.00 -40.65 16.51
C GLN A 678 44.10 -41.71 17.16
N LEU A 679 44.42 -43.01 16.99
CA LEU A 679 43.68 -44.09 17.65
C LEU A 679 43.73 -43.94 19.19
N LYS A 680 44.88 -43.52 19.73
CA LYS A 680 45.05 -43.27 21.17
C LYS A 680 44.22 -42.09 21.68
N LEU A 681 44.08 -41.03 20.88
CA LEU A 681 43.22 -39.89 21.22
C LEU A 681 41.74 -40.27 21.18
N LEU A 682 41.34 -41.10 20.22
CA LEU A 682 39.97 -41.59 20.11
C LEU A 682 39.57 -42.43 21.33
N ASP A 683 40.47 -43.28 21.82
CA ASP A 683 40.25 -44.04 23.06
C ASP A 683 40.08 -43.14 24.28
N GLN A 684 40.86 -42.04 24.39
CA GLN A 684 40.69 -41.06 25.46
C GLN A 684 39.37 -40.28 25.34
N ALA A 685 38.97 -39.94 24.12
CA ALA A 685 37.72 -39.25 23.85
C ALA A 685 36.50 -40.12 24.17
N LEU A 686 36.55 -41.42 23.85
CA LEU A 686 35.52 -42.40 24.23
C LEU A 686 35.28 -42.41 25.73
N THR A 687 36.35 -42.53 26.54
CA THR A 687 36.22 -42.51 28.00
C THR A 687 35.61 -41.21 28.50
N ASN A 688 36.14 -40.06 28.05
CA ASN A 688 35.65 -38.75 28.49
C ASN A 688 34.17 -38.52 28.11
N TYR A 689 33.77 -38.88 26.89
CA TYR A 689 32.40 -38.69 26.45
C TYR A 689 31.41 -39.65 27.14
N LEU A 690 31.82 -40.87 27.49
CA LEU A 690 30.98 -41.77 28.29
C LEU A 690 30.76 -41.25 29.72
N ASP A 691 31.74 -40.53 30.28
CA ASP A 691 31.62 -39.88 31.59
C ASP A 691 30.74 -38.64 31.54
N LEU A 692 30.83 -37.83 30.47
CA LEU A 692 30.02 -36.62 30.26
C LEU A 692 28.57 -36.91 29.81
N ALA A 693 28.30 -38.13 29.32
CA ALA A 693 26.97 -38.55 28.90
C ALA A 693 26.06 -38.83 30.12
N ASP A 694 25.39 -37.80 30.60
CA ASP A 694 24.41 -37.82 31.70
C ASP A 694 22.95 -37.97 31.23
N THR A 695 22.71 -37.90 29.92
CA THR A 695 21.38 -38.05 29.32
C THR A 695 21.41 -38.95 28.08
N PRO A 696 20.31 -39.64 27.73
CA PRO A 696 20.22 -40.46 26.52
C PRO A 696 20.57 -39.69 25.23
N ALA A 697 20.15 -38.43 25.15
CA ALA A 697 20.43 -37.57 24.00
C ALA A 697 21.93 -37.23 23.88
N LYS A 698 22.62 -36.99 25.00
CA LYS A 698 24.08 -36.81 24.99
C LYS A 698 24.83 -38.10 24.62
N CYS A 699 24.31 -39.27 24.98
CA CYS A 699 24.87 -40.53 24.47
C CYS A 699 24.83 -40.58 22.95
N ASP A 700 23.69 -40.24 22.34
CA ASP A 700 23.52 -40.22 20.88
C ASP A 700 24.40 -39.15 20.20
N GLU A 701 24.47 -37.96 20.80
CA GLU A 701 25.31 -36.85 20.32
C GLU A 701 26.79 -37.23 20.33
N TYR A 702 27.30 -37.74 21.44
CA TYR A 702 28.71 -38.10 21.56
C TYR A 702 29.08 -39.36 20.77
N LEU A 703 28.16 -40.33 20.68
CA LEU A 703 28.29 -41.47 19.79
C LEU A 703 28.47 -40.98 18.35
N THR A 704 27.60 -40.09 17.87
CA THR A 704 27.69 -39.52 16.53
C THR A 704 29.01 -38.78 16.33
N LYS A 705 29.45 -37.97 17.31
CA LYS A 705 30.75 -37.28 17.23
C LYS A 705 31.93 -38.24 17.09
N LEU A 706 31.96 -39.34 17.85
CA LEU A 706 33.04 -40.33 17.71
C LEU A 706 32.94 -41.14 16.43
N LEU A 707 31.72 -41.42 15.94
CA LEU A 707 31.52 -42.11 14.66
C LEU A 707 31.99 -41.26 13.48
N VAL A 708 31.71 -39.95 13.50
CA VAL A 708 32.26 -39.00 12.51
C VAL A 708 33.77 -38.96 12.60
N GLN A 709 34.37 -38.95 13.81
CA GLN A 709 35.83 -39.01 13.95
C GLN A 709 36.42 -40.32 13.43
N LEU A 710 35.72 -41.46 13.62
CA LEU A 710 36.12 -42.74 13.05
C LEU A 710 35.98 -42.75 11.52
N GLU A 711 34.92 -42.19 10.97
CA GLU A 711 34.69 -42.06 9.52
C GLU A 711 35.71 -41.11 8.87
N ASP A 712 36.03 -39.98 9.52
CA ASP A 712 37.11 -39.07 9.11
C ASP A 712 38.46 -39.79 9.11
N LEU A 713 38.72 -40.68 10.08
CA LEU A 713 39.94 -41.49 10.10
C LEU A 713 39.94 -42.55 8.99
N GLU A 714 38.80 -43.19 8.70
CA GLU A 714 38.66 -44.13 7.57
C GLU A 714 38.92 -43.40 6.23
N GLY A 715 38.37 -42.20 6.06
CA GLY A 715 38.56 -41.37 4.87
C GLY A 715 39.98 -40.79 4.71
N ARG A 716 40.73 -40.65 5.82
CA ARG A 716 42.13 -40.16 5.81
C ARG A 716 43.15 -41.23 5.45
N PHE A 717 42.84 -42.51 5.66
CA PHE A 717 43.75 -43.62 5.36
C PHE A 717 43.12 -44.71 4.48
N PRO A 718 42.54 -44.37 3.31
CA PRO A 718 41.83 -45.32 2.45
C PRO A 718 42.76 -46.36 1.81
N ASP A 719 44.05 -46.04 1.69
CA ASP A 719 45.05 -46.86 0.98
C ASP A 719 45.72 -47.94 1.87
N PHE A 720 45.32 -48.06 3.14
CA PHE A 720 45.93 -48.98 4.11
C PHE A 720 44.89 -49.94 4.72
N ASP A 721 44.65 -51.08 4.07
CA ASP A 721 43.66 -52.10 4.48
C ASP A 721 43.80 -52.56 5.95
N GLN A 722 45.03 -52.56 6.48
CA GLN A 722 45.31 -52.93 7.87
C GLN A 722 44.68 -51.94 8.88
N PHE A 723 44.55 -50.66 8.54
CA PHE A 723 43.92 -49.65 9.41
C PHE A 723 42.40 -49.74 9.38
N LEU A 724 41.82 -50.03 8.22
CA LEU A 724 40.37 -50.20 8.04
C LEU A 724 39.82 -51.32 8.94
N SER A 725 40.53 -52.44 9.03
CA SER A 725 40.14 -53.53 9.94
C SER A 725 40.15 -53.14 11.44
N GLN A 726 41.09 -52.28 11.87
CA GLN A 726 41.17 -51.80 13.25
C GLN A 726 40.09 -50.76 13.57
N LEU A 727 39.77 -49.88 12.62
CA LEU A 727 38.72 -48.86 12.76
C LEU A 727 37.33 -49.51 12.84
N ALA A 728 37.07 -50.55 12.04
CA ALA A 728 35.83 -51.32 12.11
C ALA A 728 35.60 -51.95 13.50
N ALA A 729 36.62 -52.60 14.06
CA ALA A 729 36.53 -53.15 15.42
C ALA A 729 36.32 -52.06 16.49
N LYS A 730 36.93 -50.89 16.34
CA LYS A 730 36.71 -49.75 17.25
C LYS A 730 35.31 -49.17 17.14
N ARG A 731 34.73 -49.10 15.93
CA ARG A 731 33.36 -48.64 15.70
C ARG A 731 32.35 -49.48 16.48
N GLU A 732 32.46 -50.81 16.44
CA GLU A 732 31.59 -51.71 17.21
C GLU A 732 31.69 -51.45 18.72
N LEU A 733 32.91 -51.32 19.25
CA LEU A 733 33.15 -51.04 20.67
C LEU A 733 32.53 -49.71 21.13
N VAL A 734 32.63 -48.67 20.31
CA VAL A 734 32.04 -47.35 20.61
C VAL A 734 30.51 -47.44 20.66
N TYR A 735 29.89 -48.10 19.67
CA TYR A 735 28.43 -48.29 19.64
C TYR A 735 27.93 -49.04 20.87
N GLU A 736 28.55 -50.17 21.22
CA GLU A 736 28.12 -50.99 22.34
C GLU A 736 28.21 -50.24 23.68
N ALA A 737 29.27 -49.46 23.88
CA ALA A 737 29.48 -48.69 25.11
C ALA A 737 28.42 -47.59 25.30
N PHE A 738 28.09 -46.83 24.24
CA PHE A 738 27.09 -45.76 24.33
C PHE A 738 25.66 -46.30 24.45
N GLU A 739 25.33 -47.39 23.75
CA GLU A 739 24.01 -48.01 23.87
C GLU A 739 23.78 -48.56 25.29
N SER A 740 24.79 -49.24 25.86
CA SER A 740 24.72 -49.71 27.25
C SER A 740 24.49 -48.57 28.25
N LYS A 741 25.23 -47.46 28.12
CA LYS A 741 25.07 -46.25 28.95
C LYS A 741 23.67 -45.63 28.76
N LYS A 742 23.19 -45.53 27.53
CA LYS A 742 21.87 -44.98 27.18
C LYS A 742 20.74 -45.77 27.83
N VAL A 743 20.78 -47.09 27.75
CA VAL A 743 19.80 -47.98 28.40
C VAL A 743 19.77 -47.75 29.91
N ALA A 744 20.94 -47.64 30.56
CA ALA A 744 21.03 -47.38 31.99
C ALA A 744 20.40 -46.02 32.38
N LEU A 745 20.64 -44.97 31.61
CA LEU A 745 20.07 -43.63 31.85
C LEU A 745 18.55 -43.58 31.63
N VAL A 746 18.04 -44.26 30.60
CA VAL A 746 16.59 -44.37 30.34
C VAL A 746 15.89 -45.08 31.50
N ALA A 747 16.49 -46.18 32.00
CA ALA A 747 15.96 -46.90 33.15
C ALA A 747 15.90 -46.02 34.41
N ALA A 748 16.98 -45.30 34.72
CA ALA A 748 17.03 -44.39 35.86
C ALA A 748 15.99 -43.26 35.77
N ARG A 749 15.82 -42.69 34.56
CA ARG A 749 14.80 -41.65 34.29
C ARG A 749 13.38 -42.17 34.52
N ASN A 750 13.06 -43.34 33.99
CA ASN A 750 11.75 -43.97 34.15
C ASN A 750 11.44 -44.30 35.63
N GLN A 751 12.43 -44.77 36.37
CA GLN A 751 12.28 -45.04 37.80
C GLN A 751 11.96 -43.75 38.59
N ARG A 752 12.67 -42.65 38.29
CA ARG A 752 12.42 -41.33 38.92
C ARG A 752 11.04 -40.78 38.58
N ALA A 753 10.63 -40.84 37.31
CA ALA A 753 9.29 -40.41 36.89
C ALA A 753 8.18 -41.20 37.59
N THR A 754 8.38 -42.50 37.81
CA THR A 754 7.43 -43.35 38.52
C THR A 754 7.33 -42.98 40.00
N ALA A 755 8.45 -42.67 40.66
CA ALA A 755 8.45 -42.20 42.05
C ALA A 755 7.74 -40.84 42.21
N LEU A 756 7.91 -39.93 41.26
CA LEU A 756 7.20 -38.63 41.24
C LEU A 756 5.69 -38.81 41.06
N LEU A 757 5.25 -39.69 40.17
CA LEU A 757 3.83 -40.01 40.00
C LEU A 757 3.21 -40.54 41.31
N GLN A 758 3.86 -41.51 41.97
CA GLN A 758 3.39 -42.03 43.27
C GLN A 758 3.36 -40.95 44.37
N SER A 759 4.26 -39.97 44.31
CA SER A 759 4.24 -38.81 45.19
C SER A 759 3.03 -37.91 44.91
N ALA A 760 2.78 -37.59 43.64
CA ALA A 760 1.65 -36.78 43.20
C ALA A 760 0.31 -37.42 43.56
N GLU A 761 0.16 -38.74 43.40
CA GLU A 761 -1.05 -39.47 43.79
C GLU A 761 -1.35 -39.36 45.30
N ARG A 762 -0.31 -39.47 46.15
CA ARG A 762 -0.46 -39.27 47.60
C ARG A 762 -0.87 -37.85 47.95
N LEU A 763 -0.27 -36.86 47.29
CA LEU A 763 -0.62 -35.45 47.48
C LEU A 763 -2.06 -35.15 47.02
N LEU A 764 -2.48 -35.65 45.87
CA LEU A 764 -3.85 -35.50 45.36
C LEU A 764 -4.89 -36.07 46.32
N LYS A 765 -4.63 -37.26 46.90
CA LYS A 765 -5.52 -37.85 47.92
C LYS A 765 -5.62 -36.99 49.19
N ALA A 766 -4.51 -36.37 49.59
CA ALA A 766 -4.51 -35.46 50.74
C ALA A 766 -5.25 -34.15 50.43
N VAL A 767 -5.08 -33.57 49.23
CA VAL A 767 -5.86 -32.41 48.76
C VAL A 767 -7.35 -32.77 48.74
N GLN A 768 -7.74 -33.94 48.23
CA GLN A 768 -9.13 -34.40 48.23
C GLN A 768 -9.76 -34.39 49.62
N THR A 769 -9.05 -34.97 50.59
CA THR A 769 -9.50 -35.06 51.99
C THR A 769 -9.69 -33.67 52.60
N ARG A 770 -8.83 -32.72 52.22
CA ARG A 770 -8.92 -31.34 52.69
C ARG A 770 -10.08 -30.59 52.07
N LEU A 771 -10.30 -30.74 50.77
CA LEU A 771 -11.41 -30.10 50.04
C LEU A 771 -12.79 -30.50 50.61
N ALA A 772 -12.95 -31.76 51.04
CA ALA A 772 -14.18 -32.25 51.65
C ALA A 772 -14.61 -31.49 52.93
N ARG A 773 -13.67 -30.81 53.60
CA ARG A 773 -13.91 -30.03 54.83
C ARG A 773 -14.21 -28.56 54.59
N LEU A 774 -14.09 -28.08 53.34
CA LEU A 774 -14.34 -26.68 53.01
C LEU A 774 -15.84 -26.45 52.84
N GLU A 775 -16.32 -25.27 53.23
CA GLU A 775 -17.76 -24.96 53.31
C GLU A 775 -18.23 -23.96 52.25
N SER A 776 -17.29 -23.32 51.53
CA SER A 776 -17.63 -22.39 50.45
C SER A 776 -16.83 -22.64 49.17
N VAL A 777 -17.42 -22.27 48.04
CA VAL A 777 -16.75 -22.32 46.72
C VAL A 777 -15.55 -21.36 46.69
N ALA A 778 -15.62 -20.25 47.45
CA ALA A 778 -14.50 -19.32 47.59
C ALA A 778 -13.29 -19.98 48.29
N ASP A 779 -13.52 -20.76 49.34
CA ASP A 779 -12.46 -21.48 50.05
C ASP A 779 -11.84 -22.59 49.19
N ILE A 780 -12.66 -23.31 48.42
CA ILE A 780 -12.17 -24.30 47.45
C ILE A 780 -11.26 -23.62 46.42
N ASN A 781 -11.71 -22.51 45.84
CA ASN A 781 -10.90 -21.77 44.87
C ASN A 781 -9.64 -21.19 45.51
N GLY A 782 -9.71 -20.70 46.74
CA GLY A 782 -8.55 -20.20 47.51
C GLY A 782 -7.52 -21.29 47.78
N CYS A 783 -7.96 -22.50 48.12
CA CYS A 783 -7.09 -23.68 48.28
C CYS A 783 -6.35 -24.00 46.97
N PHE A 784 -7.04 -24.03 45.83
CA PHE A 784 -6.37 -24.24 44.53
C PHE A 784 -5.48 -23.08 44.12
N ALA A 785 -5.73 -21.86 44.60
CA ALA A 785 -4.91 -20.70 44.28
C ALA A 785 -3.59 -20.69 45.04
N ALA A 786 -3.60 -21.00 46.36
CA ALA A 786 -2.48 -20.70 47.25
C ALA A 786 -2.09 -21.83 48.23
N ASP A 787 -2.68 -23.03 48.15
CA ASP A 787 -2.31 -24.11 49.07
C ASP A 787 -0.99 -24.81 48.65
N LEU A 788 -0.10 -24.99 49.62
CA LEU A 788 1.22 -25.61 49.44
C LEU A 788 1.14 -27.04 48.87
N MET A 789 0.09 -27.81 49.16
CA MET A 789 -0.05 -29.16 48.63
C MET A 789 -0.40 -29.14 47.15
N VAL A 790 -1.24 -28.19 46.72
CA VAL A 790 -1.58 -27.97 45.30
C VAL A 790 -0.36 -27.46 44.54
N GLU A 791 0.41 -26.54 45.14
CA GLU A 791 1.69 -26.09 44.58
C GLU A 791 2.69 -27.24 44.43
N LYS A 792 2.82 -28.12 45.43
CA LYS A 792 3.67 -29.31 45.33
C LYS A 792 3.22 -30.27 44.22
N VAL A 793 1.92 -30.46 44.03
CA VAL A 793 1.40 -31.25 42.89
C VAL A 793 1.80 -30.59 41.56
N ARG A 794 1.64 -29.27 41.42
CA ARG A 794 2.10 -28.53 40.22
C ARG A 794 3.62 -28.65 40.02
N GLY A 795 4.40 -28.59 41.10
CA GLY A 795 5.84 -28.81 41.07
C GLY A 795 6.21 -30.21 40.57
N THR A 796 5.53 -31.25 41.06
CA THR A 796 5.76 -32.63 40.56
C THR A 796 5.38 -32.80 39.08
N MET A 797 4.36 -32.09 38.59
CA MET A 797 4.02 -32.07 37.16
C MET A 797 5.14 -31.43 36.33
N GLU A 798 5.71 -30.33 36.82
CA GLU A 798 6.82 -29.65 36.16
C GLU A 798 8.09 -30.51 36.15
N GLU A 799 8.40 -31.20 37.25
CA GLU A 799 9.51 -32.16 37.31
C GLU A 799 9.31 -33.33 36.33
N LEU A 800 8.08 -33.85 36.19
CA LEU A 800 7.76 -34.89 35.21
C LEU A 800 7.94 -34.40 33.76
N ARG A 801 7.56 -33.15 33.47
CA ARG A 801 7.79 -32.51 32.17
C ARG A 801 9.27 -32.30 31.88
N GLN A 802 10.05 -31.87 32.87
CA GLN A 802 11.51 -31.73 32.76
C GLN A 802 12.21 -33.08 32.52
N LEU A 803 11.67 -34.18 33.04
CA LEU A 803 12.15 -35.54 32.75
C LEU A 803 11.69 -36.07 31.37
N GLY A 804 10.85 -35.32 30.65
CA GLY A 804 10.32 -35.72 29.34
C GLY A 804 9.18 -36.75 29.39
N ASP A 805 8.53 -36.95 30.53
CA ASP A 805 7.39 -37.86 30.71
C ASP A 805 6.07 -37.07 30.78
N GLY A 806 5.72 -36.45 29.64
CA GLY A 806 4.54 -35.57 29.52
C GLY A 806 3.21 -36.29 29.80
N VAL A 807 3.11 -37.57 29.45
CA VAL A 807 1.88 -38.36 29.65
C VAL A 807 1.53 -38.47 31.14
N LYS A 808 2.51 -38.75 32.00
CA LYS A 808 2.27 -38.79 33.45
C LYS A 808 1.99 -37.41 34.04
N ALA A 809 2.65 -36.37 33.53
CA ALA A 809 2.37 -35.00 33.97
C ALA A 809 0.93 -34.58 33.64
N ASP A 810 0.45 -34.93 32.45
CA ASP A 810 -0.90 -34.61 31.98
C ASP A 810 -1.98 -35.44 32.70
N ASP A 811 -1.71 -36.71 33.05
CA ASP A 811 -2.58 -37.51 33.92
C ASP A 811 -2.76 -36.84 35.31
N VAL A 812 -1.65 -36.44 35.94
CA VAL A 812 -1.69 -35.70 37.23
C VAL A 812 -2.45 -34.38 37.10
N GLN A 813 -2.25 -33.64 36.01
CA GLN A 813 -2.97 -32.39 35.73
C GLN A 813 -4.48 -32.62 35.60
N SER A 814 -4.86 -33.63 34.84
CA SER A 814 -6.26 -34.01 34.63
C SER A 814 -6.92 -34.36 35.95
N ARG A 815 -6.29 -35.22 36.76
CA ARG A 815 -6.78 -35.60 38.09
C ARG A 815 -6.93 -34.39 39.01
N LEU A 816 -5.97 -33.46 39.02
CA LEU A 816 -6.05 -32.23 39.82
C LEU A 816 -7.23 -31.35 39.40
N LYS A 817 -7.50 -31.23 38.09
CA LYS A 817 -8.64 -30.47 37.55
C LYS A 817 -9.97 -31.12 37.94
N THR A 818 -10.11 -32.43 37.72
CA THR A 818 -11.30 -33.19 38.08
C THR A 818 -11.60 -33.06 39.57
N LEU A 819 -10.57 -33.10 40.43
CA LEU A 819 -10.69 -32.93 41.87
C LEU A 819 -11.35 -31.59 42.26
N ARG A 820 -11.04 -30.51 41.53
CA ARG A 820 -11.63 -29.18 41.77
C ARG A 820 -13.11 -29.16 41.41
N GLU A 821 -13.44 -29.71 40.24
CA GLU A 821 -14.81 -29.72 39.73
C GLU A 821 -15.72 -30.58 40.60
N ASP A 822 -15.25 -31.77 41.01
CA ASP A 822 -15.96 -32.67 41.91
C ASP A 822 -16.16 -32.06 43.30
N ALA A 823 -15.16 -31.38 43.85
CA ALA A 823 -15.28 -30.73 45.16
C ALA A 823 -16.34 -29.62 45.16
N VAL A 824 -16.41 -28.81 44.10
CA VAL A 824 -17.44 -27.77 43.96
C VAL A 824 -18.83 -28.38 43.81
N ARG A 825 -18.95 -29.48 43.05
CA ARG A 825 -20.22 -30.20 42.88
C ARG A 825 -20.70 -30.80 44.21
N GLN A 826 -19.85 -31.57 44.90
CA GLN A 826 -20.17 -32.18 46.19
C GLN A 826 -20.55 -31.14 47.25
N LEU A 827 -19.91 -29.97 47.24
CA LEU A 827 -20.26 -28.88 48.15
C LEU A 827 -21.66 -28.34 47.87
N ARG A 828 -22.03 -28.14 46.60
CA ARG A 828 -23.39 -27.71 46.21
C ARG A 828 -24.43 -28.75 46.61
N ASP A 829 -24.18 -30.02 46.31
CA ASP A 829 -25.08 -31.12 46.69
C ASP A 829 -25.29 -31.16 48.22
N ARG A 830 -24.22 -30.96 49.01
CA ARG A 830 -24.33 -30.88 50.48
C ARG A 830 -25.09 -29.64 50.94
N ALA A 831 -24.86 -28.48 50.33
CA ALA A 831 -25.54 -27.24 50.69
C ALA A 831 -27.05 -27.28 50.37
N ASP A 832 -27.44 -27.98 49.30
CA ASP A 832 -28.84 -28.11 48.90
C ASP A 832 -29.61 -29.13 49.78
N LEU A 833 -28.94 -30.15 50.32
CA LEU A 833 -29.57 -31.23 51.09
C LEU A 833 -29.67 -30.97 52.60
N TYR A 834 -28.72 -30.24 53.19
CA TYR A 834 -28.64 -30.05 54.65
C TYR A 834 -29.11 -28.65 55.08
N ALA A 835 -29.98 -28.60 56.10
CA ALA A 835 -30.46 -27.39 56.76
C ALA A 835 -30.02 -27.37 58.24
N ASP A 836 -30.17 -26.22 58.92
CA ASP A 836 -29.84 -26.04 60.34
C ASP A 836 -28.45 -26.55 60.75
N GLY A 837 -27.41 -26.14 60.01
CA GLY A 837 -26.02 -26.46 60.35
C GLY A 837 -25.67 -27.95 60.25
N GLY A 838 -26.41 -28.73 59.46
CA GLY A 838 -26.14 -30.16 59.23
C GLY A 838 -26.87 -31.13 60.16
N GLN A 839 -27.70 -30.63 61.09
CA GLN A 839 -28.48 -31.47 62.00
C GLN A 839 -29.78 -31.99 61.39
N THR A 840 -30.24 -31.36 60.30
CA THR A 840 -31.51 -31.69 59.65
C THR A 840 -31.30 -31.85 58.15
N LEU A 841 -31.76 -32.95 57.58
CA LEU A 841 -31.71 -33.21 56.13
C LEU A 841 -33.10 -32.97 55.54
N LYS A 842 -33.19 -32.12 54.50
CA LYS A 842 -34.45 -31.74 53.84
C LYS A 842 -34.65 -32.52 52.54
N PHE A 843 -35.75 -33.26 52.45
CA PHE A 843 -36.21 -33.89 51.22
C PHE A 843 -37.62 -33.36 50.88
N GLY A 844 -37.70 -32.43 49.94
CA GLY A 844 -38.93 -31.73 49.61
C GLY A 844 -39.46 -30.92 50.80
N SER A 845 -40.68 -31.20 51.25
CA SER A 845 -41.30 -30.53 52.41
C SER A 845 -41.02 -31.21 53.76
N HIS A 846 -40.34 -32.37 53.79
CA HIS A 846 -40.09 -33.14 55.01
C HIS A 846 -38.67 -32.92 55.53
N ALA A 847 -38.52 -32.90 56.85
CA ALA A 847 -37.25 -32.71 57.53
C ALA A 847 -36.94 -33.92 58.43
N PHE A 848 -35.72 -34.45 58.33
CA PHE A 848 -35.24 -35.60 59.10
C PHE A 848 -34.07 -35.21 59.99
N THR A 849 -34.10 -35.59 61.27
CA THR A 849 -32.97 -35.39 62.19
C THR A 849 -31.85 -36.38 61.88
N VAL A 850 -30.63 -35.89 61.80
CA VAL A 850 -29.43 -36.70 61.52
C VAL A 850 -28.71 -37.00 62.83
N ASN A 851 -28.61 -38.28 63.22
CA ASN A 851 -27.78 -38.68 64.36
C ASN A 851 -26.30 -38.76 63.92
N THR A 852 -25.45 -37.96 64.55
CA THR A 852 -24.01 -37.89 64.28
C THR A 852 -23.15 -38.56 65.34
N GLN A 853 -23.76 -39.18 66.35
CA GLN A 853 -23.03 -39.92 67.38
C GLN A 853 -22.37 -41.18 66.79
N PRO A 854 -21.09 -41.45 67.10
CA PRO A 854 -20.45 -42.70 66.74
C PRO A 854 -21.18 -43.87 67.41
N LEU A 855 -21.38 -44.92 66.61
CA LEU A 855 -22.06 -46.14 67.01
C LEU A 855 -21.06 -47.05 67.74
N ASP A 856 -21.11 -47.06 69.07
CA ASP A 856 -20.19 -47.80 69.92
C ASP A 856 -20.95 -48.76 70.86
N LEU A 857 -20.35 -49.92 71.10
CA LEU A 857 -20.88 -50.90 72.05
C LEU A 857 -20.31 -50.62 73.44
N THR A 858 -21.19 -50.41 74.40
CA THR A 858 -20.85 -50.11 75.79
C THR A 858 -21.56 -51.07 76.74
N VAL A 859 -21.06 -51.22 77.96
CA VAL A 859 -21.75 -51.97 79.01
C VAL A 859 -22.31 -50.97 80.02
N VAL A 860 -23.58 -51.09 80.34
CA VAL A 860 -24.28 -50.23 81.28
C VAL A 860 -25.02 -51.06 82.32
N LEU A 861 -25.02 -50.60 83.57
CA LEU A 861 -25.84 -51.19 84.62
C LEU A 861 -27.25 -50.60 84.54
N ARG A 862 -28.24 -51.46 84.32
CA ARG A 862 -29.65 -51.07 84.20
C ARG A 862 -30.51 -52.01 85.02
N ASP A 863 -31.34 -51.46 85.89
CA ASP A 863 -32.28 -52.20 86.73
C ASP A 863 -31.62 -53.32 87.57
N GLY A 864 -30.37 -53.10 88.00
CA GLY A 864 -29.58 -54.04 88.82
C GLY A 864 -28.87 -55.16 88.06
N ASP A 865 -28.91 -55.14 86.72
CA ASP A 865 -28.25 -56.09 85.82
C ASP A 865 -27.40 -55.38 84.75
N LEU A 866 -26.23 -55.93 84.42
CA LEU A 866 -25.39 -55.39 83.36
C LEU A 866 -25.95 -55.73 81.96
N HIS A 867 -25.97 -54.74 81.06
CA HIS A 867 -26.44 -54.86 79.68
C HIS A 867 -25.39 -54.33 78.70
N TYR A 868 -25.23 -54.97 77.54
CA TYR A 868 -24.62 -54.35 76.37
C TYR A 868 -25.59 -53.34 75.76
N HIS A 869 -25.12 -52.13 75.44
CA HIS A 869 -25.87 -51.06 74.81
C HIS A 869 -25.11 -50.48 73.63
N LEU A 870 -25.80 -50.29 72.50
CA LEU A 870 -25.23 -49.67 71.32
C LEU A 870 -25.64 -48.19 71.26
N THR A 871 -24.67 -47.29 71.43
CA THR A 871 -24.91 -45.84 71.53
C THR A 871 -25.61 -45.29 70.28
N GLY A 872 -26.50 -44.32 70.47
CA GLY A 872 -27.30 -43.75 69.39
C GLY A 872 -28.46 -44.63 68.89
N THR A 873 -28.70 -45.79 69.52
CA THR A 873 -29.83 -46.68 69.23
C THR A 873 -30.61 -47.04 70.50
N ASN A 874 -31.76 -47.69 70.37
CA ASN A 874 -32.53 -48.20 71.52
C ASN A 874 -32.19 -49.67 71.88
N PHE A 875 -31.05 -50.20 71.41
CA PHE A 875 -30.67 -51.60 71.62
C PHE A 875 -30.04 -51.84 73.00
N PHE A 876 -30.57 -52.80 73.76
CA PHE A 876 -30.00 -53.27 75.02
C PHE A 876 -30.08 -54.81 75.09
N GLN A 877 -29.02 -55.47 75.54
CA GLN A 877 -28.98 -56.92 75.73
C GLN A 877 -28.33 -57.27 77.08
N ARG A 878 -29.03 -58.01 77.94
CA ARG A 878 -28.52 -58.42 79.25
C ARG A 878 -27.29 -59.33 79.11
N ILE A 879 -26.32 -59.15 80.02
CA ILE A 879 -25.12 -59.99 80.11
C ILE A 879 -25.39 -61.16 81.06
N GLU A 880 -25.15 -62.39 80.60
CA GLU A 880 -25.43 -63.63 81.34
C GLU A 880 -24.15 -64.41 81.72
N ASP A 881 -22.98 -63.84 81.49
CA ASP A 881 -21.70 -64.51 81.75
C ASP A 881 -21.51 -64.84 83.24
N ALA A 882 -21.33 -66.13 83.55
CA ALA A 882 -21.30 -66.62 84.93
C ALA A 882 -20.13 -66.06 85.76
N ALA A 883 -18.98 -65.77 85.14
CA ALA A 883 -17.85 -65.19 85.85
C ALA A 883 -18.10 -63.72 86.20
N LEU A 884 -18.74 -62.97 85.29
CA LEU A 884 -19.15 -61.60 85.54
C LEU A 884 -20.27 -61.53 86.60
N LEU A 885 -21.25 -62.45 86.56
CA LEU A 885 -22.31 -62.58 87.56
C LEU A 885 -21.75 -62.89 88.96
N ALA A 886 -20.67 -63.67 89.07
CA ALA A 886 -20.02 -63.94 90.34
C ALA A 886 -19.41 -62.68 90.98
N ALA A 887 -19.04 -61.68 90.16
CA ALA A 887 -18.52 -60.39 90.60
C ALA A 887 -19.63 -59.36 90.93
N ARG A 888 -20.90 -59.77 91.01
CA ARG A 888 -22.04 -58.89 91.33
C ARG A 888 -21.85 -57.96 92.55
N PRO A 889 -21.21 -58.39 93.66
CA PRO A 889 -20.99 -57.51 94.81
C PRO A 889 -20.17 -56.25 94.50
N VAL A 890 -19.39 -56.25 93.42
CA VAL A 890 -18.54 -55.12 93.02
C VAL A 890 -19.04 -54.39 91.75
N TRP A 891 -20.22 -54.71 91.23
CA TRP A 891 -20.73 -54.06 90.01
C TRP A 891 -21.08 -52.58 90.18
N GLU A 892 -21.54 -52.19 91.37
CA GLU A 892 -21.81 -50.79 91.72
C GLU A 892 -20.54 -50.07 92.22
N GLN A 893 -19.40 -50.77 92.25
CA GLN A 893 -18.13 -50.21 92.67
C GLN A 893 -17.57 -49.29 91.57
N THR A 894 -17.60 -47.99 91.82
CA THR A 894 -17.07 -46.99 90.87
C THR A 894 -15.53 -46.94 90.84
N VAL A 895 -14.86 -47.31 91.94
CA VAL A 895 -13.40 -47.36 92.04
C VAL A 895 -12.92 -48.56 92.86
N VAL A 896 -11.88 -49.25 92.39
CA VAL A 896 -11.37 -50.51 92.97
C VAL A 896 -10.97 -50.40 94.45
N SER A 897 -10.63 -49.19 94.91
CA SER A 897 -10.13 -48.92 96.26
C SER A 897 -11.21 -48.73 97.33
N GLU A 898 -12.49 -48.76 96.98
CA GLU A 898 -13.59 -48.44 97.91
C GLU A 898 -14.83 -49.23 97.54
N ASN A 899 -15.47 -49.88 98.53
CA ASN A 899 -16.79 -50.49 98.36
C ASN A 899 -17.60 -50.30 99.65
N ALA A 900 -18.77 -50.93 99.74
CA ALA A 900 -19.64 -50.80 100.91
C ALA A 900 -18.99 -51.29 102.22
N ASP A 901 -18.04 -52.21 102.15
CA ASP A 901 -17.41 -52.85 103.32
C ASP A 901 -16.01 -52.31 103.66
N VAL A 902 -15.32 -51.69 102.70
CA VAL A 902 -13.95 -51.18 102.83
C VAL A 902 -13.91 -49.73 102.40
N TYR A 903 -13.67 -48.83 103.35
CA TYR A 903 -13.53 -47.42 103.06
C TYR A 903 -12.17 -47.13 102.42
N ARG A 904 -12.12 -46.18 101.48
CA ARG A 904 -10.94 -45.91 100.66
C ARG A 904 -9.67 -45.65 101.45
N ALA A 905 -9.77 -44.92 102.56
CA ALA A 905 -8.62 -44.61 103.40
C ALA A 905 -8.01 -45.88 104.02
N GLU A 906 -8.81 -46.90 104.33
CA GLU A 906 -8.33 -48.17 104.89
C GLU A 906 -7.57 -48.99 103.84
N PHE A 907 -8.10 -49.05 102.60
CA PHE A 907 -7.40 -49.69 101.50
C PHE A 907 -6.06 -49.00 101.19
N LEU A 908 -6.02 -47.67 101.18
CA LEU A 908 -4.80 -46.91 100.95
C LEU A 908 -3.79 -47.10 102.10
N ALA A 909 -4.25 -47.09 103.35
CA ALA A 909 -3.39 -47.38 104.50
C ALA A 909 -2.80 -48.79 104.41
N TRP A 910 -3.61 -49.79 104.05
CA TRP A 910 -3.15 -51.16 103.82
C TRP A 910 -2.10 -51.22 102.70
N ARG A 911 -2.31 -50.53 101.57
CA ARG A 911 -1.33 -50.49 100.48
C ARG A 911 -0.01 -49.84 100.89
N ILE A 912 -0.03 -48.77 101.69
CA ILE A 912 1.18 -48.15 102.22
C ILE A 912 1.91 -49.14 103.13
N LEU A 913 1.18 -49.81 104.03
CA LEU A 913 1.74 -50.86 104.91
C LEU A 913 2.33 -52.04 104.13
N GLN A 914 1.68 -52.45 103.04
CA GLN A 914 2.15 -53.54 102.20
C GLN A 914 3.38 -53.15 101.38
N ALA A 915 3.49 -51.89 100.96
CA ALA A 915 4.66 -51.37 100.23
C ALA A 915 5.86 -51.06 101.14
N ALA A 916 5.62 -50.89 102.45
CA ALA A 916 6.68 -50.73 103.45
C ALA A 916 7.24 -52.07 103.97
N ARG A 917 6.60 -53.20 103.62
CA ARG A 917 7.13 -54.56 103.78
C ARG A 917 7.85 -54.99 102.52
#